data_AF-A0A8S1X214-F1
#
_entry.id   AF-A0A8S1X214-F1
#
_cell.length_a   1.000
_cell.length_b   1.000
_cell.length_c   1.000
_cell.angle_alpha   90.00
_cell.angle_beta   90.00
_cell.angle_gamma   90.00
#
_symmetry.space_group_name_H-M   'P 1'
#
loop_
_entity.id
_entity.type
_entity.pdbx_description
1 polymer ?
#
loop_
_entity_poly.entity_id
_entity_poly.type
_entity_poly.pdbx_seq_one_letter_code
_entity_poly.pdbx_strand_id
1 'polypeptide(L)'
;MKLAKKLIYSSLFLGLILLLQNFEASESKLDVKTQKEEICTDDLEVTESERDSAQQILDNLYDTNIRSDVTTAVNDQSAGIDLILNLLRYIIPWAIFLIISIFGWIFYCCYCCCDKKCPPSKCCKRDYEFNKLSKMELYVPVGFALILNLLLFAASIAGLAYSGDVERGMKAARCSLVSLFYDIVYGNSGAFPGLAGLADNIDSINQEISDFQKQLKVVFGSKTSKTISQKKNDVITANNNMKRGASNAAVPVLDGGAESYLSSQNFLDYILMSSTDSSSSTYTSNYNNLQSIYKDHLKCTPQPEAFASYYDGMVKTAEELETYATDISGDAFDTSTLESGSSTIDGFISDINDASTTLYDNTKVLDDAGTYATLALNVLFGVGLGLSIVSICSIILIVLLKIYKVRGLLHFTWCIYVILMILCFLLALLLHPSSVIFAEVCYYLDSFVNDYEFYQQTQFIDAGETKDIISSCFFPGSAESLFEVMNLASATDPLVGFKQQILDFQTQYSSFDGQKKDFNDKLNNNLLAVQNCKDGTVFDVKPADYVPLKAAFDKFNNFKSNSGCVELAVSKCADGLLPMRSASDTGSTFSQKCWHPAYLASSTPSCADQSGLAETAVLKSQYNKQSSMWSSPTSKEQNILTLNADVSKTFEDYMNKINDFISDADTIMGHLEALLNGVDCSFLKESFNNVLDGLCVVFIPGISRTTILIIIIGVSMFFGSLANCCVGLRAYRISNYGFKDGDGSGSKIAPKDPETQGMTVQ
;
A
#
# COMPACT_ATOMS: atom_id res chain seq x y z
N MET A 1 3.14 -6.62 53.76
CA MET A 1 3.15 -7.55 52.60
C MET A 1 1.99 -7.34 51.62
N LYS A 2 0.70 -7.37 52.02
CA LYS A 2 -0.43 -6.99 51.11
C LYS A 2 -0.42 -5.50 50.71
N LEU A 3 -0.03 -4.60 51.61
CA LEU A 3 0.14 -3.16 51.33
C LEU A 3 1.39 -2.86 50.49
N ALA A 4 2.48 -3.63 50.70
CA ALA A 4 3.68 -3.58 49.86
C ALA A 4 3.41 -4.15 48.46
N LYS A 5 2.63 -5.25 48.35
CA LYS A 5 2.07 -5.71 47.09
C LYS A 5 1.26 -4.59 46.44
N LYS A 6 0.27 -3.98 47.12
CA LYS A 6 -0.51 -2.89 46.54
C LYS A 6 0.30 -1.64 46.16
N LEU A 7 1.31 -1.23 46.92
CA LEU A 7 2.18 -0.09 46.61
C LEU A 7 3.14 -0.38 45.45
N ILE A 8 3.67 -1.60 45.35
CA ILE A 8 4.52 -2.06 44.23
C ILE A 8 3.67 -2.33 42.98
N TYR A 9 2.42 -2.77 43.15
CA TYR A 9 1.41 -2.90 42.09
C TYR A 9 0.72 -1.57 41.71
N SER A 10 1.01 -0.45 42.41
CA SER A 10 0.32 0.85 42.22
C SER A 10 1.20 1.93 41.59
N SER A 11 2.52 1.73 41.46
CA SER A 11 3.42 2.77 40.95
C SER A 11 3.89 2.43 39.53
N LEU A 12 3.27 3.10 38.55
CA LEU A 12 3.71 3.31 37.16
C LEU A 12 3.88 2.08 36.25
N PHE A 13 4.44 0.97 36.73
CA PHE A 13 4.71 -0.23 35.93
C PHE A 13 3.46 -1.11 35.72
N LEU A 14 2.70 -1.39 36.78
CA LEU A 14 1.34 -1.92 36.62
C LEU A 14 0.38 -0.84 36.11
N GLY A 15 0.74 0.45 36.14
CA GLY A 15 0.02 1.47 35.40
C GLY A 15 0.11 1.16 33.92
N LEU A 16 1.30 1.20 33.32
CA LEU A 16 1.49 0.86 31.91
C LEU A 16 0.97 -0.56 31.55
N ILE A 17 1.25 -1.57 32.39
CA ILE A 17 0.80 -2.95 32.17
C ILE A 17 -0.70 -3.15 32.42
N LEU A 18 -1.36 -2.48 33.38
CA LEU A 18 -2.83 -2.49 33.52
C LEU A 18 -3.50 -1.58 32.50
N LEU A 19 -2.87 -0.51 32.00
CA LEU A 19 -3.38 0.24 30.85
C LEU A 19 -3.34 -0.64 29.59
N LEU A 20 -2.42 -1.61 29.52
CA LEU A 20 -2.36 -2.65 28.49
C LEU A 20 -3.25 -3.88 28.78
N GLN A 21 -3.55 -4.21 30.04
CA GLN A 21 -4.28 -5.43 30.45
C GLN A 21 -5.73 -5.20 30.90
N ASN A 22 -6.11 -3.99 31.33
CA ASN A 22 -7.46 -3.58 31.68
C ASN A 22 -7.94 -2.54 30.68
N PHE A 23 -8.18 -2.99 29.45
CA PHE A 23 -9.04 -2.28 28.51
C PHE A 23 -10.51 -2.46 28.96
N GLU A 24 -10.91 -1.79 30.06
CA GLU A 24 -12.33 -1.61 30.32
C GLU A 24 -12.82 -0.48 29.41
N ALA A 25 -13.79 -0.79 28.55
CA ALA A 25 -14.30 0.11 27.53
C ALA A 25 -14.74 1.45 28.15
N SER A 26 -14.12 2.53 27.69
CA SER A 26 -14.56 3.89 27.99
C SER A 26 -15.88 4.20 27.26
N GLU A 27 -16.75 5.01 27.87
CA GLU A 27 -17.99 5.48 27.25
C GLU A 27 -17.76 6.62 26.25
N SER A 28 -16.57 7.23 26.22
CA SER A 28 -16.26 8.30 25.26
C SER A 28 -15.90 7.67 23.91
N LYS A 29 -16.47 8.13 22.80
CA LYS A 29 -16.08 7.74 21.43
C LYS A 29 -15.49 8.94 20.73
N LEU A 30 -14.24 9.27 21.02
CA LEU A 30 -13.50 10.27 20.24
C LEU A 30 -12.79 9.54 19.10
N ASP A 31 -12.96 9.97 17.85
CA ASP A 31 -12.19 9.38 16.76
C ASP A 31 -10.69 9.71 16.88
N VAL A 32 -9.84 8.83 16.35
CA VAL A 32 -8.38 8.92 16.43
C VAL A 32 -7.85 10.22 15.80
N LYS A 33 -8.55 10.75 14.79
CA LYS A 33 -8.19 12.00 14.12
C LYS A 33 -8.29 13.20 15.06
N THR A 34 -9.41 13.31 15.76
CA THR A 34 -9.66 14.35 16.77
C THR A 34 -8.64 14.22 17.90
N GLN A 35 -8.33 13.00 18.33
CA GLN A 35 -7.30 12.76 19.35
C GLN A 35 -5.93 13.27 18.91
N LYS A 36 -5.52 13.01 17.65
CA LYS A 36 -4.24 13.51 17.10
C LYS A 36 -4.22 15.03 17.07
N GLU A 37 -5.28 15.67 16.57
CA GLU A 37 -5.37 17.14 16.49
C GLU A 37 -5.34 17.81 17.88
N GLU A 38 -5.90 17.17 18.91
CA GLU A 38 -5.87 17.69 20.29
C GLU A 38 -4.51 17.51 21.00
N ILE A 39 -3.83 16.37 20.77
CA ILE A 39 -2.65 15.98 21.54
C ILE A 39 -1.35 16.44 20.85
N CYS A 40 -1.28 16.33 19.54
CA CYS A 40 -0.06 16.54 18.76
C CYS A 40 0.01 17.99 18.26
N THR A 41 0.39 18.91 19.13
CA THR A 41 0.60 20.32 18.75
C THR A 41 2.02 20.61 18.27
N ASP A 42 2.99 19.81 18.68
CA ASP A 42 4.41 19.96 18.35
C ASP A 42 4.99 18.59 17.98
N ASP A 43 5.59 18.48 16.79
CA ASP A 43 6.33 17.28 16.39
C ASP A 43 7.61 17.18 17.23
N LEU A 44 7.81 16.05 17.92
CA LEU A 44 9.05 15.80 18.65
C LEU A 44 10.14 15.42 17.64
N GLU A 45 11.01 16.37 17.31
CA GLU A 45 12.27 16.07 16.63
C GLU A 45 13.33 15.65 17.64
N VAL A 46 13.59 14.34 17.74
CA VAL A 46 14.70 13.81 18.53
C VAL A 46 15.99 13.88 17.73
N THR A 47 17.00 14.56 18.28
CA THR A 47 18.32 14.64 17.64
C THR A 47 19.14 13.37 17.88
N GLU A 48 20.03 13.03 16.96
CA GLU A 48 20.92 11.87 17.12
C GLU A 48 21.79 11.98 18.40
N SER A 49 22.19 13.20 18.76
CA SER A 49 22.92 13.44 20.02
C SER A 49 22.10 13.12 21.27
N GLU A 50 20.77 13.28 21.22
CA GLU A 50 19.88 12.88 22.31
C GLU A 50 19.73 11.37 22.37
N ARG A 51 19.63 10.69 21.21
CA ARG A 51 19.62 9.22 21.13
C ARG A 51 20.90 8.62 21.70
N ASP A 52 22.07 9.12 21.31
CA ASP A 52 23.36 8.67 21.85
C ASP A 52 23.44 8.87 23.37
N SER A 53 22.99 10.04 23.86
CA SER A 53 23.02 10.34 25.30
C SER A 53 22.04 9.45 26.08
N ALA A 54 20.88 9.16 25.52
CA ALA A 54 19.90 8.27 26.11
C ALA A 54 20.41 6.83 26.14
N GLN A 55 20.98 6.34 25.04
CA GLN A 55 21.57 5.01 24.96
C GLN A 55 22.65 4.82 26.03
N GLN A 56 23.52 5.81 26.22
CA GLN A 56 24.52 5.74 27.29
C GLN A 56 23.87 5.64 28.69
N ILE A 57 22.74 6.31 28.92
CA ILE A 57 22.03 6.23 30.21
C ILE A 57 21.35 4.86 30.36
N LEU A 58 20.74 4.34 29.30
CA LEU A 58 20.13 3.01 29.27
C LEU A 58 21.18 1.92 29.53
N ASP A 59 22.35 2.01 28.89
CA ASP A 59 23.44 1.03 29.05
C ASP A 59 23.99 1.03 30.48
N ASN A 60 23.97 2.18 31.17
CA ASN A 60 24.33 2.29 32.58
C ASN A 60 23.26 1.73 33.54
N LEU A 61 22.00 1.69 33.11
CA LEU A 61 20.89 1.14 33.87
C LEU A 61 20.65 -0.35 33.60
N TYR A 62 21.25 -0.89 32.54
CA TYR A 62 21.13 -2.26 32.08
C TYR A 62 21.57 -3.29 33.14
N ASP A 63 20.67 -4.23 33.48
CA ASP A 63 20.95 -5.39 34.33
C ASP A 63 20.37 -6.65 33.69
N THR A 64 21.26 -7.55 33.24
CA THR A 64 20.88 -8.80 32.56
C THR A 64 19.94 -9.68 33.38
N ASN A 65 19.98 -9.62 34.72
CA ASN A 65 19.06 -10.39 35.56
C ASN A 65 17.65 -9.82 35.51
N ILE A 66 17.52 -8.48 35.53
CA ILE A 66 16.22 -7.81 35.42
C ILE A 66 15.65 -8.01 34.02
N ARG A 67 16.47 -7.95 32.97
CA ARG A 67 16.01 -8.21 31.60
C ARG A 67 15.34 -9.58 31.44
N SER A 68 15.98 -10.63 31.98
CA SER A 68 15.42 -11.98 31.97
C SER A 68 14.07 -12.00 32.67
N ASP A 69 13.98 -11.41 33.87
CA ASP A 69 12.74 -11.36 34.64
C ASP A 69 11.64 -10.53 33.97
N VAL A 70 11.99 -9.42 33.30
CA VAL A 70 11.05 -8.59 32.52
C VAL A 70 10.54 -9.38 31.32
N THR A 71 11.44 -10.05 30.59
CA THR A 71 11.05 -10.91 29.46
C THR A 71 10.12 -12.03 29.91
N THR A 72 10.47 -12.71 31.01
CA THR A 72 9.61 -13.73 31.61
C THR A 72 8.31 -13.12 32.16
N ALA A 73 8.29 -11.91 32.72
CA ALA A 73 7.06 -11.29 33.20
C ALA A 73 6.12 -10.85 32.07
N VAL A 74 6.67 -10.46 30.93
CA VAL A 74 5.91 -10.11 29.72
C VAL A 74 5.34 -11.38 29.07
N ASN A 75 6.12 -12.47 29.00
CA ASN A 75 5.69 -13.71 28.36
C ASN A 75 4.86 -14.62 29.29
N ASP A 76 5.28 -14.77 30.55
CA ASP A 76 4.64 -15.60 31.58
C ASP A 76 3.99 -14.72 32.65
N GLN A 77 2.65 -14.68 32.66
CA GLN A 77 1.81 -13.90 33.59
C GLN A 77 2.07 -14.15 35.09
N SER A 78 2.96 -15.10 35.44
CA SER A 78 3.33 -15.50 36.81
C SER A 78 4.70 -15.04 37.32
N ALA A 79 5.53 -14.33 36.54
CA ALA A 79 6.95 -14.08 36.89
C ALA A 79 7.23 -13.02 38.00
N GLY A 80 6.23 -12.63 38.78
CA GLY A 80 6.32 -11.44 39.63
C GLY A 80 7.28 -11.52 40.85
N ILE A 81 7.74 -12.70 41.27
CA ILE A 81 8.55 -12.83 42.50
C ILE A 81 10.02 -12.49 42.25
N ASP A 82 10.62 -13.01 41.18
CA ASP A 82 12.04 -12.84 40.89
C ASP A 82 12.36 -11.38 40.53
N LEU A 83 11.48 -10.75 39.75
CA LEU A 83 11.56 -9.31 39.45
C LEU A 83 11.60 -8.48 40.74
N ILE A 84 10.73 -8.76 41.72
CA ILE A 84 10.71 -8.04 43.00
C ILE A 84 12.02 -8.26 43.76
N LEU A 85 12.56 -9.47 43.77
CA LEU A 85 13.81 -9.78 44.47
C LEU A 85 15.00 -9.04 43.86
N ASN A 86 15.06 -8.91 42.54
CA ASN A 86 16.11 -8.15 41.87
C ASN A 86 15.95 -6.63 42.08
N LEU A 87 14.72 -6.11 42.08
CA LEU A 87 14.45 -4.70 42.39
C LEU A 87 14.78 -4.31 43.82
N LEU A 88 14.77 -5.25 44.78
CA LEU A 88 15.19 -4.96 46.16
C LEU A 88 16.61 -4.40 46.24
N ARG A 89 17.51 -4.76 45.32
CA ARG A 89 18.89 -4.22 45.27
C ARG A 89 18.91 -2.71 45.11
N TYR A 90 17.94 -2.16 44.37
CA TYR A 90 17.80 -0.74 44.10
C TYR A 90 17.00 -0.01 45.19
N ILE A 91 16.12 -0.72 45.91
CA ILE A 91 15.28 -0.18 46.98
C ILE A 91 16.01 -0.11 48.32
N ILE A 92 16.80 -1.14 48.66
CA ILE A 92 17.43 -1.30 49.98
C ILE A 92 18.30 -0.09 50.38
N PRO A 93 19.18 0.46 49.52
CA PRO A 93 20.02 1.60 49.90
C PRO A 93 19.19 2.80 50.35
N TRP A 94 18.14 3.14 49.61
CA TRP A 94 17.27 4.29 49.90
C TRP A 94 16.41 4.06 51.13
N ALA A 95 15.92 2.83 51.34
CA ALA A 95 15.22 2.46 52.55
C ALA A 95 16.12 2.59 53.79
N ILE A 96 17.39 2.19 53.70
CA ILE A 96 18.37 2.37 54.79
C ILE A 96 18.58 3.85 55.08
N PHE A 97 18.80 4.69 54.05
CA PHE A 97 18.95 6.13 54.23
C PHE A 97 17.69 6.79 54.84
N LEU A 98 16.50 6.37 54.43
CA LEU A 98 15.23 6.83 54.99
C LEU A 98 15.12 6.48 56.48
N ILE A 99 15.46 5.24 56.86
CA ILE A 99 15.43 4.78 58.25
C ILE A 99 16.46 5.55 59.09
N ILE A 100 17.71 5.65 58.63
CA ILE A 100 18.79 6.41 59.30
C ILE A 100 18.38 7.87 59.48
N SER A 101 17.73 8.44 58.48
CA SER A 101 17.23 9.82 58.48
C SER A 101 16.17 10.05 59.55
N ILE A 102 15.19 9.15 59.68
CA ILE A 102 14.14 9.23 60.70
C ILE A 102 14.74 9.08 62.10
N PHE A 103 15.58 8.07 62.32
CA PHE A 103 16.22 7.87 63.62
C PHE A 103 17.16 9.03 63.98
N GLY A 104 17.98 9.47 63.02
CA GLY A 104 18.84 10.64 63.16
C GLY A 104 18.04 11.86 63.61
N TRP A 105 16.94 12.16 62.94
CA TRP A 105 16.07 13.27 63.32
C TRP A 105 15.52 13.15 64.76
N ILE A 106 15.05 11.96 65.16
CA ILE A 106 14.58 11.73 66.53
C ILE A 106 15.71 12.00 67.53
N PHE A 107 16.90 11.46 67.30
CA PHE A 107 18.07 11.70 68.17
C PHE A 107 18.46 13.19 68.19
N TYR A 108 18.40 13.90 67.07
CA TYR A 108 18.71 15.33 66.98
C TYR A 108 17.66 16.20 67.67
N CYS A 109 16.37 15.91 67.50
CA CYS A 109 15.30 16.60 68.21
C CYS A 109 15.42 16.39 69.72
N CYS A 110 15.72 15.15 70.15
CA CYS A 110 16.02 14.87 71.54
C CYS A 110 17.22 15.69 72.03
N TYR A 111 18.35 15.71 71.32
CA TYR A 111 19.53 16.49 71.70
C TYR A 111 19.25 18.00 71.80
N CYS A 112 18.53 18.58 70.84
CA CYS A 112 18.23 20.01 70.80
C CYS A 112 17.20 20.45 71.85
N CYS A 113 16.16 19.66 72.07
CA CYS A 113 15.10 19.99 73.04
C CYS A 113 15.51 19.72 74.48
N CYS A 114 16.46 18.80 74.71
CA CYS A 114 16.84 18.39 76.07
C CYS A 114 17.92 19.23 76.76
N ASP A 115 18.46 20.28 76.13
CA ASP A 115 19.58 21.10 76.66
C ASP A 115 19.27 21.74 78.04
N LYS A 116 18.00 21.74 78.48
CA LYS A 116 17.58 22.23 79.81
C LYS A 116 17.15 21.17 80.82
N LYS A 117 16.79 19.93 80.43
CA LYS A 117 16.11 18.98 81.33
C LYS A 117 16.46 17.49 81.20
N CYS A 118 17.15 17.02 80.14
CA CYS A 118 17.60 15.63 80.16
C CYS A 118 18.68 15.47 81.24
N PRO A 119 18.62 14.43 82.09
CA PRO A 119 19.70 14.09 83.00
C PRO A 119 20.90 13.66 82.15
N PRO A 120 21.96 14.48 82.03
CA PRO A 120 23.14 14.04 81.31
C PRO A 120 23.88 13.08 82.25
N SER A 121 24.43 11.99 81.71
CA SER A 121 25.61 11.42 82.33
C SER A 121 26.59 12.58 82.56
N LYS A 122 27.06 12.75 83.80
CA LYS A 122 27.97 13.86 84.20
C LYS A 122 29.23 13.96 83.31
N CYS A 123 29.52 12.92 82.53
CA CYS A 123 30.64 12.83 81.59
C CYS A 123 30.50 13.71 80.32
N CYS A 124 29.31 14.18 79.93
CA CYS A 124 29.12 14.89 78.65
C CYS A 124 28.81 16.40 78.76
N LYS A 125 28.69 16.95 79.98
CA LYS A 125 28.55 18.40 80.15
C LYS A 125 29.93 19.06 80.09
N ARG A 126 30.28 19.60 78.91
CA ARG A 126 31.38 20.57 78.82
C ARG A 126 30.96 21.81 79.60
N ASP A 127 31.77 22.18 80.58
CA ASP A 127 31.56 23.42 81.31
C ASP A 127 31.98 24.59 80.41
N TYR A 128 30.99 25.27 79.82
CA TYR A 128 31.21 26.35 78.87
C TYR A 128 31.67 27.64 79.54
N GLU A 129 31.56 27.74 80.88
CA GLU A 129 32.11 28.87 81.64
C GLU A 129 33.65 28.77 81.69
N PHE A 130 34.20 27.55 81.83
CA PHE A 130 35.64 27.31 81.92
C PHE A 130 36.30 26.96 80.58
N ASN A 131 35.62 26.25 79.68
CA ASN A 131 36.15 25.78 78.39
C ASN A 131 35.38 26.38 77.21
N LYS A 132 35.56 27.70 77.02
CA LYS A 132 35.00 28.45 75.87
C LYS A 132 35.31 27.77 74.52
N LEU A 133 34.44 27.97 73.54
CA LEU A 133 34.61 27.38 72.20
C LEU A 133 35.81 28.00 71.47
N SER A 134 36.55 27.16 70.76
CA SER A 134 37.55 27.57 69.78
C SER A 134 36.85 28.14 68.54
N LYS A 135 37.54 28.98 67.75
CA LYS A 135 37.06 29.45 66.44
C LYS A 135 37.02 28.34 65.39
N MET A 136 37.85 27.29 65.54
CA MET A 136 37.87 26.15 64.61
C MET A 136 36.67 25.21 64.80
N GLU A 137 36.27 24.96 66.06
CA GLU A 137 34.87 24.62 66.36
C GLU A 137 34.04 25.82 65.85
N LEU A 138 32.84 25.75 65.30
CA LEU A 138 32.23 26.82 64.46
C LEU A 138 32.75 26.89 63.02
N TYR A 139 33.99 27.27 62.69
CA TYR A 139 34.37 27.42 61.26
C TYR A 139 34.29 26.12 60.47
N VAL A 140 34.64 24.98 61.07
CA VAL A 140 34.53 23.66 60.40
C VAL A 140 33.09 23.32 59.98
N PRO A 141 32.07 23.30 60.88
CA PRO A 141 30.70 23.02 60.45
C PRO A 141 30.10 24.13 59.59
N VAL A 142 30.57 25.38 59.69
CA VAL A 142 30.21 26.46 58.77
C VAL A 142 30.68 26.15 57.35
N GLY A 143 31.95 25.78 57.17
CA GLY A 143 32.49 25.42 55.86
C GLY A 143 31.76 24.23 55.25
N PHE A 144 31.52 23.20 56.05
CA PHE A 144 30.76 22.03 55.63
C PHE A 144 29.30 22.38 55.26
N ALA A 145 28.62 23.19 56.08
CA ALA A 145 27.27 23.66 55.79
C ALA A 145 27.23 24.48 54.48
N LEU A 146 28.20 25.36 54.23
CA LEU A 146 28.26 26.14 52.99
C LEU A 146 28.41 25.25 51.76
N ILE A 147 29.33 24.28 51.80
CA ILE A 147 29.53 23.33 50.68
C ILE A 147 28.24 22.56 50.38
N LEU A 148 27.57 22.04 51.39
CA LEU A 148 26.34 21.27 51.21
C LEU A 148 25.17 22.12 50.73
N ASN A 149 25.04 23.35 51.22
CA ASN A 149 23.99 24.25 50.72
C ASN A 149 24.29 24.73 49.28
N LEU A 150 25.55 24.87 48.87
CA LEU A 150 25.91 25.16 47.48
C LEU A 150 25.64 23.96 46.56
N LEU A 151 25.92 22.74 47.03
CA LEU A 151 25.57 21.52 46.29
C LEU A 151 24.05 21.38 46.13
N LEU A 152 23.30 21.63 47.21
CA LEU A 152 21.84 21.67 47.18
C LEU A 152 21.31 22.74 46.21
N PHE A 153 21.91 23.94 46.21
CA PHE A 153 21.58 25.02 45.30
C PHE A 153 21.80 24.62 43.83
N ALA A 154 22.98 24.09 43.50
CA ALA A 154 23.32 23.66 42.14
C ALA A 154 22.44 22.50 41.66
N ALA A 155 22.22 21.49 42.51
CA ALA A 155 21.36 20.35 42.19
C ALA A 155 19.89 20.76 42.02
N SER A 156 19.41 21.76 42.77
CA SER A 156 18.04 22.28 42.62
C SER A 156 17.87 23.03 41.30
N ILE A 157 18.86 23.81 40.86
CA ILE A 157 18.83 24.46 39.53
C ILE A 157 18.81 23.42 38.42
N ALA A 158 19.70 22.43 38.49
CA ALA A 158 19.71 21.33 37.53
C ALA A 158 18.39 20.57 37.54
N GLY A 159 17.81 20.31 38.72
CA GLY A 159 16.54 19.61 38.86
C GLY A 159 15.39 20.35 38.21
N LEU A 160 15.31 21.68 38.40
CA LEU A 160 14.33 22.51 37.70
C LEU A 160 14.47 22.42 36.18
N ALA A 161 15.71 22.47 35.67
CA ALA A 161 15.97 22.38 34.23
C ALA A 161 15.52 21.03 33.64
N TYR A 162 15.80 19.91 34.31
CA TYR A 162 15.48 18.57 33.80
C TYR A 162 14.05 18.09 34.11
N SER A 163 13.35 18.70 35.05
CA SER A 163 11.98 18.29 35.39
C SER A 163 11.01 18.42 34.21
N GLY A 164 11.24 19.41 33.32
CA GLY A 164 10.43 19.60 32.12
C GLY A 164 10.61 18.50 31.06
N ASP A 165 11.73 17.76 31.08
CA ASP A 165 11.97 16.65 30.15
C ASP A 165 11.06 15.46 30.45
N VAL A 166 10.64 15.27 31.72
CA VAL A 166 9.68 14.23 32.10
C VAL A 166 8.32 14.50 31.46
N GLU A 167 7.81 15.73 31.56
CA GLU A 167 6.54 16.12 30.94
C GLU A 167 6.63 16.04 29.41
N ARG A 168 7.72 16.56 28.82
CA ARG A 168 7.94 16.53 27.36
C ARG A 168 7.99 15.10 26.83
N GLY A 169 8.70 14.20 27.50
CA GLY A 169 8.80 12.80 27.11
C GLY A 169 7.46 12.07 27.18
N MET A 170 6.65 12.33 28.21
CA MET A 170 5.30 11.75 28.31
C MET A 170 4.37 12.25 27.21
N LYS A 171 4.35 13.56 26.95
CA LYS A 171 3.55 14.17 25.88
C LYS A 171 3.96 13.66 24.51
N ALA A 172 5.26 13.55 24.27
CA ALA A 172 5.77 13.01 23.01
C ALA A 172 5.44 11.53 22.83
N ALA A 173 5.67 10.68 23.84
CA ALA A 173 5.31 9.26 23.77
C ALA A 173 3.81 9.08 23.51
N ARG A 174 2.95 9.90 24.14
CA ARG A 174 1.51 9.91 23.90
C ARG A 174 1.17 10.35 22.48
N CYS A 175 1.76 11.43 21.99
CA CYS A 175 1.53 11.90 20.63
C CYS A 175 1.98 10.89 19.58
N SER A 176 3.18 10.30 19.71
CA SER A 176 3.67 9.26 18.81
C SER A 176 2.75 8.04 18.79
N LEU A 177 2.19 7.67 19.94
CA LEU A 177 1.29 6.52 20.06
C LEU A 177 -0.07 6.78 19.42
N VAL A 178 -0.64 7.97 19.60
CA VAL A 178 -1.88 8.37 18.89
C VAL A 178 -1.61 8.54 17.40
N SER A 179 -0.43 9.03 17.02
CA SER A 179 -0.02 9.14 15.62
C SER A 179 0.14 7.77 14.96
N LEU A 180 0.66 6.77 15.67
CA LEU A 180 0.69 5.38 15.22
C LEU A 180 -0.72 4.87 14.87
N PHE A 181 -1.69 5.02 15.77
CA PHE A 181 -3.07 4.60 15.47
C PHE A 181 -3.68 5.40 14.33
N TYR A 182 -3.40 6.70 14.26
CA TYR A 182 -3.87 7.55 13.17
C TYR A 182 -3.32 7.06 11.84
N ASP A 183 -2.02 6.80 11.75
CA ASP A 183 -1.35 6.41 10.52
C ASP A 183 -1.80 4.99 10.10
N ILE A 184 -2.13 4.10 11.06
CA ILE A 184 -2.76 2.81 10.76
C ILE A 184 -4.16 3.01 10.15
N VAL A 185 -5.00 3.88 10.72
CA VAL A 185 -6.39 4.05 10.25
C VAL A 185 -6.47 4.86 8.95
N TYR A 186 -5.78 6.00 8.90
CA TYR A 186 -5.93 7.02 7.84
C TYR A 186 -4.74 7.10 6.89
N GLY A 187 -3.68 6.34 7.16
CA GLY A 187 -2.50 6.30 6.31
C GLY A 187 -1.49 7.40 6.61
N ASN A 188 -0.31 7.27 5.98
CA ASN A 188 0.70 8.31 5.95
C ASN A 188 0.75 8.95 4.55
N SER A 189 1.29 10.16 4.45
CA SER A 189 1.29 10.95 3.22
C SER A 189 2.14 10.40 2.06
N GLY A 190 2.75 9.21 2.17
CA GLY A 190 3.78 8.75 1.22
C GLY A 190 3.68 7.32 0.71
N ALA A 191 3.14 6.36 1.48
CA ALA A 191 3.23 4.94 1.11
C ALA A 191 2.00 4.10 1.46
N PHE A 192 1.34 4.35 2.59
CA PHE A 192 0.22 3.54 3.07
C PHE A 192 -1.08 4.37 3.11
N PRO A 193 -2.15 3.96 2.40
CA PRO A 193 -3.41 4.71 2.34
C PRO A 193 -4.24 4.64 3.63
N GLY A 194 -3.82 3.86 4.63
CA GLY A 194 -4.60 3.59 5.83
C GLY A 194 -5.58 2.43 5.64
N LEU A 195 -6.03 1.84 6.74
CA LEU A 195 -7.09 0.83 6.70
C LEU A 195 -8.40 1.41 6.12
N ALA A 196 -8.73 2.67 6.44
CA ALA A 196 -9.90 3.33 5.88
C ALA A 196 -9.78 3.50 4.35
N GLY A 197 -8.62 3.96 3.87
CA GLY A 197 -8.36 4.04 2.43
C GLY A 197 -8.33 2.67 1.75
N LEU A 198 -7.86 1.62 2.45
CA LEU A 198 -7.89 0.24 1.95
C LEU A 198 -9.33 -0.28 1.83
N ALA A 199 -10.18 -0.04 2.83
CA ALA A 199 -11.61 -0.39 2.79
C ALA A 199 -12.32 0.34 1.64
N ASP A 200 -12.12 1.66 1.51
CA ASP A 200 -12.68 2.47 0.41
C ASP A 200 -12.26 1.93 -0.97
N ASN A 201 -10.99 1.53 -1.12
CA ASN A 201 -10.48 0.94 -2.36
C ASN A 201 -11.09 -0.44 -2.63
N ILE A 202 -11.25 -1.29 -1.61
CA ILE A 202 -11.89 -2.61 -1.76
C ILE A 202 -13.35 -2.45 -2.15
N ASP A 203 -14.08 -1.53 -1.53
CA ASP A 203 -15.48 -1.23 -1.87
C ASP A 203 -15.60 -0.70 -3.31
N SER A 204 -14.68 0.18 -3.74
CA SER A 204 -14.61 0.65 -5.12
C SER A 204 -14.36 -0.49 -6.10
N ILE A 205 -13.40 -1.37 -5.81
CA ILE A 205 -13.09 -2.55 -6.63
C ILE A 205 -14.30 -3.49 -6.68
N ASN A 206 -15.00 -3.70 -5.56
CA ASN A 206 -16.18 -4.54 -5.50
C ASN A 206 -17.32 -3.98 -6.37
N GLN A 207 -17.51 -2.66 -6.33
CA GLN A 207 -18.48 -1.97 -7.20
C GLN A 207 -18.10 -2.11 -8.68
N GLU A 208 -16.82 -1.92 -9.04
CA GLU A 208 -16.32 -2.11 -10.41
C GLU A 208 -16.51 -3.55 -10.90
N ILE A 209 -16.23 -4.55 -10.05
CA ILE A 209 -16.47 -5.97 -10.35
C ILE A 209 -17.97 -6.24 -10.53
N SER A 210 -18.82 -5.71 -9.66
CA SER A 210 -20.28 -5.87 -9.78
C SER A 210 -20.81 -5.30 -11.10
N ASP A 211 -20.31 -4.12 -11.48
CA ASP A 211 -20.69 -3.48 -12.74
C ASP A 211 -20.13 -4.23 -13.94
N PHE A 212 -18.90 -4.74 -13.86
CA PHE A 212 -18.31 -5.64 -14.84
C PHE A 212 -19.15 -6.92 -15.02
N GLN A 213 -19.57 -7.60 -13.94
CA GLN A 213 -20.44 -8.77 -14.00
C GLN A 213 -21.79 -8.46 -14.66
N LYS A 214 -22.41 -7.32 -14.35
CA LYS A 214 -23.67 -6.89 -14.99
C LYS A 214 -23.48 -6.69 -16.49
N GLN A 215 -22.40 -6.03 -16.89
CA GLN A 215 -22.09 -5.83 -18.29
C GLN A 215 -21.84 -7.17 -19.01
N LEU A 216 -21.11 -8.11 -18.39
CA LEU A 216 -20.95 -9.47 -18.92
C LEU A 216 -22.31 -10.16 -19.18
N LYS A 217 -23.25 -10.09 -18.22
CA LYS A 217 -24.60 -10.64 -18.42
C LYS A 217 -25.31 -10.02 -19.60
N VAL A 218 -25.18 -8.72 -19.80
CA VAL A 218 -25.82 -8.00 -20.92
C VAL A 218 -25.23 -8.42 -22.26
N VAL A 219 -23.91 -8.52 -22.37
CA VAL A 219 -23.24 -8.80 -23.66
C VAL A 219 -23.27 -10.28 -24.02
N PHE A 220 -23.07 -11.18 -23.06
CA PHE A 220 -23.02 -12.61 -23.31
C PHE A 220 -24.39 -13.31 -23.12
N GLY A 221 -25.35 -12.67 -22.43
CA GLY A 221 -26.68 -13.22 -22.20
C GLY A 221 -27.50 -13.48 -23.46
N SER A 222 -27.26 -12.72 -24.54
CA SER A 222 -27.93 -12.94 -25.83
C SER A 222 -27.37 -14.11 -26.65
N LYS A 223 -26.28 -14.75 -26.21
CA LYS A 223 -25.56 -15.83 -26.91
C LYS A 223 -25.29 -15.50 -28.38
N THR A 224 -24.45 -14.49 -28.59
CA THR A 224 -24.03 -14.01 -29.92
C THR A 224 -23.47 -15.16 -30.79
N SER A 225 -22.84 -16.17 -30.20
CA SER A 225 -22.41 -17.42 -30.83
C SER A 225 -23.53 -18.11 -31.60
N LYS A 226 -24.76 -18.17 -31.04
CA LYS A 226 -25.93 -18.72 -31.72
C LYS A 226 -26.35 -17.88 -32.92
N THR A 227 -26.27 -16.56 -32.79
CA THR A 227 -26.57 -15.64 -33.90
C THR A 227 -25.55 -15.81 -35.03
N ILE A 228 -24.26 -15.90 -34.70
CA ILE A 228 -23.19 -16.16 -35.66
C ILE A 228 -23.39 -17.55 -36.32
N SER A 229 -23.68 -18.58 -35.54
CA SER A 229 -23.95 -19.94 -36.02
C SER A 229 -25.17 -20.00 -36.93
N GLN A 230 -26.23 -19.24 -36.62
CA GLN A 230 -27.41 -19.13 -37.48
C GLN A 230 -27.08 -18.44 -38.81
N LYS A 231 -26.42 -17.28 -38.78
CA LYS A 231 -25.99 -16.57 -40.00
C LYS A 231 -25.01 -17.41 -40.83
N LYS A 232 -24.11 -18.18 -40.19
CA LYS A 232 -23.26 -19.19 -40.84
C LYS A 232 -24.11 -20.22 -41.60
N ASN A 233 -25.12 -20.78 -40.94
CA ASN A 233 -26.01 -21.76 -41.56
C ASN A 233 -26.82 -21.15 -42.71
N ASP A 234 -27.17 -19.86 -42.65
CA ASP A 234 -27.79 -19.14 -43.76
C ASP A 234 -26.85 -19.04 -44.98
N VAL A 235 -25.56 -18.74 -44.76
CA VAL A 235 -24.53 -18.75 -45.81
C VAL A 235 -24.37 -20.15 -46.42
N ILE A 236 -24.24 -21.18 -45.59
CA ILE A 236 -24.10 -22.59 -46.03
C ILE A 236 -25.35 -23.02 -46.81
N THR A 237 -26.55 -22.67 -46.35
CA THR A 237 -27.82 -23.00 -47.00
C THR A 237 -27.96 -22.27 -48.34
N ALA A 238 -27.61 -20.97 -48.39
CA ALA A 238 -27.58 -20.20 -49.63
C ALA A 238 -26.62 -20.83 -50.66
N ASN A 239 -25.45 -21.30 -50.20
CA ASN A 239 -24.48 -21.99 -51.04
C ASN A 239 -24.99 -23.37 -51.51
N ASN A 240 -25.59 -24.17 -50.62
CA ASN A 240 -26.18 -25.46 -50.96
C ASN A 240 -27.36 -25.34 -51.96
N ASN A 241 -28.12 -24.24 -51.88
CA ASN A 241 -29.20 -23.91 -52.83
C ASN A 241 -28.72 -23.57 -54.24
N MET A 242 -27.41 -23.44 -54.45
CA MET A 242 -26.81 -23.41 -55.79
C MET A 242 -26.61 -24.81 -56.39
N LYS A 243 -26.77 -25.87 -55.60
CA LYS A 243 -26.59 -27.28 -55.99
C LYS A 243 -25.23 -27.58 -56.63
N ARG A 244 -24.16 -26.89 -56.19
CA ARG A 244 -22.79 -27.16 -56.64
C ARG A 244 -22.46 -28.63 -56.35
N GLY A 245 -22.14 -29.42 -57.38
CA GLY A 245 -21.83 -30.86 -57.25
C GLY A 245 -22.93 -31.85 -57.65
N ALA A 246 -24.15 -31.39 -57.98
CA ALA A 246 -25.13 -32.26 -58.64
C ALA A 246 -24.74 -32.49 -60.11
N SER A 247 -25.03 -33.68 -60.67
CA SER A 247 -24.80 -34.00 -62.10
C SER A 247 -25.51 -33.04 -63.07
N ASN A 248 -26.48 -32.27 -62.59
CA ASN A 248 -27.24 -31.24 -63.30
C ASN A 248 -27.11 -29.85 -62.64
N ALA A 249 -25.99 -29.57 -61.94
CA ALA A 249 -25.77 -28.29 -61.28
C ALA A 249 -25.82 -27.13 -62.29
N ALA A 250 -26.43 -26.01 -61.91
CA ALA A 250 -26.59 -24.84 -62.77
C ALA A 250 -25.29 -24.02 -62.93
N VAL A 251 -24.22 -24.36 -62.20
CA VAL A 251 -22.97 -23.60 -62.13
C VAL A 251 -21.78 -24.56 -62.00
N PRO A 252 -20.93 -24.70 -63.02
CA PRO A 252 -19.59 -25.25 -62.86
C PRO A 252 -18.78 -24.38 -61.88
N VAL A 253 -18.14 -25.00 -60.88
CA VAL A 253 -17.17 -24.34 -60.01
C VAL A 253 -15.82 -24.39 -60.71
N LEU A 254 -15.25 -23.24 -61.04
CA LEU A 254 -13.91 -23.14 -61.60
C LEU A 254 -12.91 -23.18 -60.44
N ASP A 255 -12.14 -24.26 -60.34
CA ASP A 255 -11.08 -24.41 -59.35
C ASP A 255 -9.94 -23.44 -59.70
N GLY A 256 -9.89 -22.31 -58.99
CA GLY A 256 -8.93 -21.24 -59.19
C GLY A 256 -7.64 -21.49 -58.40
N GLY A 257 -6.80 -22.40 -58.88
CA GLY A 257 -5.41 -22.54 -58.45
C GLY A 257 -4.47 -22.07 -59.56
N ALA A 258 -3.88 -20.87 -59.37
CA ALA A 258 -3.05 -20.15 -60.33
C ALA A 258 -3.81 -19.68 -61.58
N GLU A 259 -3.59 -18.40 -61.96
CA GLU A 259 -4.01 -17.77 -63.22
C GLU A 259 -5.01 -18.60 -64.02
N SER A 260 -6.31 -18.38 -63.75
CA SER A 260 -7.38 -19.01 -64.52
C SER A 260 -6.97 -18.99 -65.99
N TYR A 261 -6.71 -20.16 -66.56
CA TYR A 261 -6.42 -20.32 -67.99
C TYR A 261 -7.59 -19.81 -68.86
N LEU A 262 -8.71 -19.44 -68.22
CA LEU A 262 -9.80 -18.62 -68.73
C LEU A 262 -9.60 -17.12 -68.44
N SER A 263 -8.37 -16.60 -68.45
CA SER A 263 -8.23 -15.17 -68.71
C SER A 263 -8.93 -14.95 -70.05
N SER A 264 -9.91 -14.05 -70.06
CA SER A 264 -10.79 -13.79 -71.20
C SER A 264 -10.03 -13.59 -72.51
N GLN A 265 -8.74 -13.24 -72.44
CA GLN A 265 -7.82 -13.16 -73.56
C GLN A 265 -7.61 -14.50 -74.29
N ASN A 266 -7.26 -15.60 -73.62
CA ASN A 266 -6.81 -16.82 -74.32
C ASN A 266 -7.93 -17.58 -75.03
N PHE A 267 -9.14 -17.59 -74.47
CA PHE A 267 -10.29 -18.28 -75.08
C PHE A 267 -10.91 -17.48 -76.22
N LEU A 268 -10.99 -16.15 -76.06
CA LEU A 268 -11.48 -15.27 -77.11
C LEU A 268 -10.48 -15.23 -78.26
N ASP A 269 -9.17 -15.11 -77.99
CA ASP A 269 -8.14 -15.16 -79.03
C ASP A 269 -8.22 -16.45 -79.86
N TYR A 270 -8.49 -17.60 -79.23
CA TYR A 270 -8.73 -18.86 -79.94
C TYR A 270 -9.98 -18.84 -80.85
N ILE A 271 -11.10 -18.26 -80.40
CA ILE A 271 -12.31 -18.09 -81.22
C ILE A 271 -12.07 -17.12 -82.38
N LEU A 272 -11.19 -16.15 -82.19
CA LEU A 272 -10.86 -15.11 -83.18
C LEU A 272 -9.73 -15.53 -84.14
N MET A 273 -9.00 -16.64 -83.87
CA MET A 273 -7.89 -17.13 -84.69
C MET A 273 -8.39 -17.81 -85.97
N SER A 274 -7.78 -17.47 -87.10
CA SER A 274 -8.08 -18.14 -88.37
C SER A 274 -7.51 -19.56 -88.35
N SER A 275 -8.13 -20.49 -89.09
CA SER A 275 -7.59 -21.84 -89.26
C SER A 275 -6.20 -21.87 -89.91
N THR A 276 -5.75 -20.73 -90.45
CA THR A 276 -4.46 -20.52 -91.12
C THR A 276 -3.36 -19.98 -90.19
N ASP A 277 -3.67 -19.59 -88.95
CA ASP A 277 -2.65 -19.11 -88.00
C ASP A 277 -1.74 -20.25 -87.52
N SER A 278 -0.43 -20.03 -87.54
CA SER A 278 0.60 -21.03 -87.21
C SER A 278 0.50 -21.59 -85.78
N SER A 279 -0.20 -20.89 -84.88
CA SER A 279 -0.43 -21.26 -83.49
C SER A 279 -1.75 -22.02 -83.25
N SER A 280 -2.60 -22.16 -84.28
CA SER A 280 -3.90 -22.85 -84.23
C SER A 280 -3.80 -24.30 -83.75
N SER A 281 -2.74 -25.02 -84.13
CA SER A 281 -2.51 -26.41 -83.73
C SER A 281 -2.13 -26.56 -82.26
N THR A 282 -1.30 -25.66 -81.73
CA THR A 282 -0.92 -25.59 -80.31
C THR A 282 -2.14 -25.28 -79.44
N TYR A 283 -2.97 -24.32 -79.86
CA TYR A 283 -4.21 -23.99 -79.15
C TYR A 283 -5.27 -25.09 -79.26
N THR A 284 -5.41 -25.75 -80.41
CA THR A 284 -6.33 -26.90 -80.56
C THR A 284 -5.88 -28.09 -79.69
N SER A 285 -4.58 -28.30 -79.54
CA SER A 285 -4.03 -29.29 -78.61
C SER A 285 -4.31 -28.91 -77.15
N ASN A 286 -4.17 -27.64 -76.79
CA ASN A 286 -4.54 -27.14 -75.46
C ASN A 286 -6.04 -27.18 -75.20
N TYR A 287 -6.88 -26.93 -76.21
CA TYR A 287 -8.35 -27.06 -76.14
C TYR A 287 -8.78 -28.51 -75.98
N ASN A 288 -8.18 -29.45 -76.71
CA ASN A 288 -8.46 -30.87 -76.55
C ASN A 288 -7.96 -31.41 -75.20
N ASN A 289 -6.84 -30.88 -74.69
CA ASN A 289 -6.41 -31.10 -73.31
C ASN A 289 -7.39 -30.48 -72.31
N LEU A 290 -7.87 -29.26 -72.54
CA LEU A 290 -8.91 -28.65 -71.71
C LEU A 290 -10.18 -29.48 -71.75
N GLN A 291 -10.61 -29.99 -72.90
CA GLN A 291 -11.81 -30.82 -73.04
C GLN A 291 -11.69 -32.16 -72.29
N SER A 292 -10.49 -32.78 -72.27
CA SER A 292 -10.24 -33.98 -71.48
C SER A 292 -10.11 -33.65 -69.98
N ILE A 293 -9.49 -32.53 -69.63
CA ILE A 293 -9.38 -32.00 -68.27
C ILE A 293 -10.77 -31.62 -67.71
N TYR A 294 -11.62 -30.92 -68.45
CA TYR A 294 -12.98 -30.51 -68.05
C TYR A 294 -13.89 -31.68 -67.73
N LYS A 295 -13.66 -32.84 -68.36
CA LYS A 295 -14.44 -34.06 -68.11
C LYS A 295 -14.15 -34.67 -66.74
N ASP A 296 -12.95 -34.46 -66.21
CA ASP A 296 -12.45 -35.07 -64.97
C ASP A 296 -12.11 -34.06 -63.85
N HIS A 297 -11.98 -32.76 -64.14
CA HIS A 297 -11.47 -31.71 -63.23
C HIS A 297 -12.50 -30.64 -62.83
N LEU A 298 -13.76 -30.74 -63.26
CA LEU A 298 -14.87 -30.07 -62.59
C LEU A 298 -15.21 -30.77 -61.26
N LYS A 299 -14.18 -31.06 -60.46
CA LYS A 299 -14.39 -31.48 -59.07
C LYS A 299 -14.71 -30.22 -58.29
N CYS A 300 -15.96 -30.13 -57.89
CA CYS A 300 -16.42 -29.09 -56.98
C CYS A 300 -15.54 -29.15 -55.74
N THR A 301 -14.74 -28.12 -55.46
CA THR A 301 -14.29 -27.89 -54.09
C THR A 301 -15.58 -27.75 -53.29
N PRO A 302 -15.84 -28.59 -52.27
CA PRO A 302 -17.02 -28.45 -51.44
C PRO A 302 -16.85 -27.17 -50.62
N GLN A 303 -17.21 -26.03 -51.23
CA GLN A 303 -17.30 -24.75 -50.55
C GLN A 303 -18.07 -24.83 -49.23
N PRO A 304 -19.14 -25.65 -49.06
CA PRO A 304 -19.78 -25.81 -47.75
C PRO A 304 -18.83 -26.29 -46.65
N GLU A 305 -17.88 -27.18 -46.96
CA GLU A 305 -16.88 -27.66 -46.00
C GLU A 305 -15.84 -26.58 -45.69
N ALA A 306 -15.46 -25.77 -46.67
CA ALA A 306 -14.58 -24.61 -46.45
C ALA A 306 -15.28 -23.52 -45.61
N PHE A 307 -16.56 -23.22 -45.88
CA PHE A 307 -17.38 -22.31 -45.06
C PHE A 307 -17.57 -22.85 -43.63
N ALA A 308 -17.88 -24.14 -43.49
CA ALA A 308 -18.02 -24.78 -42.18
C ALA A 308 -16.70 -24.73 -41.41
N SER A 309 -15.60 -25.20 -42.00
CA SER A 309 -14.28 -25.19 -41.36
C SER A 309 -13.81 -23.79 -40.97
N TYR A 310 -14.09 -22.78 -41.81
CA TYR A 310 -13.73 -21.39 -41.53
C TYR A 310 -14.49 -20.82 -40.34
N TYR A 311 -15.81 -21.03 -40.28
CA TYR A 311 -16.67 -20.45 -39.23
C TYR A 311 -16.77 -21.30 -37.95
N ASP A 312 -16.58 -22.63 -38.02
CA ASP A 312 -16.72 -23.53 -36.88
C ASP A 312 -15.70 -23.25 -35.78
N GLY A 313 -14.47 -22.88 -36.15
CA GLY A 313 -13.45 -22.46 -35.19
C GLY A 313 -13.91 -21.24 -34.38
N MET A 314 -14.40 -20.21 -35.06
CA MET A 314 -14.86 -18.98 -34.40
C MET A 314 -16.08 -19.21 -33.52
N VAL A 315 -17.05 -19.99 -34.01
CA VAL A 315 -18.28 -20.29 -33.27
C VAL A 315 -17.92 -21.04 -31.99
N LYS A 316 -17.05 -22.05 -32.09
CA LYS A 316 -16.60 -22.82 -30.93
C LYS A 316 -15.92 -21.93 -29.89
N THR A 317 -14.97 -21.09 -30.29
CA THR A 317 -14.27 -20.20 -29.36
C THR A 317 -15.24 -19.16 -28.76
N ALA A 318 -16.20 -18.65 -29.54
CA ALA A 318 -17.24 -17.74 -29.03
C ALA A 318 -18.16 -18.43 -28.01
N GLU A 319 -18.50 -19.71 -28.21
CA GLU A 319 -19.25 -20.53 -27.25
C GLU A 319 -18.46 -20.79 -25.97
N GLU A 320 -17.16 -21.06 -26.07
CA GLU A 320 -16.26 -21.24 -24.91
C GLU A 320 -16.17 -19.94 -24.08
N LEU A 321 -15.98 -18.80 -24.75
CA LEU A 321 -15.93 -17.49 -24.10
C LEU A 321 -17.27 -17.13 -23.44
N GLU A 322 -18.40 -17.39 -24.11
CA GLU A 322 -19.74 -17.18 -23.54
C GLU A 322 -20.01 -18.06 -22.32
N THR A 323 -19.54 -19.31 -22.34
CA THR A 323 -19.68 -20.24 -21.20
C THR A 323 -18.91 -19.71 -20.01
N TYR A 324 -17.65 -19.34 -20.20
CA TYR A 324 -16.81 -18.84 -19.13
C TYR A 324 -17.24 -17.46 -18.61
N ALA A 325 -17.70 -16.56 -19.49
CA ALA A 325 -18.33 -15.30 -19.08
C ALA A 325 -19.64 -15.52 -18.29
N THR A 326 -20.40 -16.57 -18.62
CA THR A 326 -21.58 -16.97 -17.84
C THR A 326 -21.18 -17.47 -16.46
N ASP A 327 -20.09 -18.25 -16.36
CA ASP A 327 -19.57 -18.73 -15.08
C ASP A 327 -19.13 -17.55 -14.20
N ILE A 328 -18.32 -16.62 -14.73
CA ILE A 328 -17.85 -15.42 -14.00
C ILE A 328 -18.99 -14.49 -13.59
N SER A 329 -19.93 -14.26 -14.49
CA SER A 329 -21.06 -13.38 -14.20
C SER A 329 -22.08 -14.03 -13.27
N GLY A 330 -22.08 -15.35 -13.13
CA GLY A 330 -22.85 -16.11 -12.15
C GLY A 330 -22.23 -16.06 -10.75
N ASP A 331 -22.52 -17.09 -9.95
CA ASP A 331 -22.04 -17.19 -8.56
C ASP A 331 -20.56 -17.59 -8.45
N ALA A 332 -19.85 -17.81 -9.57
CA ALA A 332 -18.46 -18.29 -9.52
C ALA A 332 -17.46 -17.19 -9.14
N PHE A 333 -17.79 -15.91 -9.38
CA PHE A 333 -17.05 -14.79 -8.84
C PHE A 333 -17.75 -14.30 -7.57
N ASP A 334 -17.39 -14.92 -6.45
CA ASP A 334 -17.99 -14.66 -5.15
C ASP A 334 -17.43 -13.37 -4.54
N THR A 335 -18.16 -12.26 -4.75
CA THR A 335 -17.83 -10.98 -4.13
C THR A 335 -17.89 -11.05 -2.60
N SER A 336 -18.48 -12.10 -2.01
CA SER A 336 -18.54 -12.26 -0.56
C SER A 336 -17.14 -12.35 0.08
N THR A 337 -16.11 -12.79 -0.65
CA THR A 337 -14.72 -12.77 -0.15
C THR A 337 -14.19 -11.34 -0.03
N LEU A 338 -14.48 -10.46 -1.00
CA LEU A 338 -14.10 -9.05 -0.96
C LEU A 338 -14.95 -8.27 0.06
N GLU A 339 -16.26 -8.54 0.11
CA GLU A 339 -17.18 -7.96 1.10
C GLU A 339 -16.83 -8.39 2.53
N SER A 340 -16.48 -9.66 2.73
CA SER A 340 -15.99 -10.14 4.03
C SER A 340 -14.62 -9.55 4.36
N GLY A 341 -13.75 -9.35 3.37
CA GLY A 341 -12.50 -8.60 3.53
C GLY A 341 -12.74 -7.15 3.98
N SER A 342 -13.60 -6.41 3.29
CA SER A 342 -14.00 -5.04 3.64
C SER A 342 -14.62 -4.98 5.05
N SER A 343 -15.60 -5.86 5.34
CA SER A 343 -16.22 -5.95 6.66
C SER A 343 -15.23 -6.35 7.77
N THR A 344 -14.20 -7.14 7.46
CA THR A 344 -13.13 -7.50 8.40
C THR A 344 -12.24 -6.29 8.67
N ILE A 345 -11.91 -5.51 7.64
CA ILE A 345 -11.17 -4.25 7.80
C ILE A 345 -11.97 -3.24 8.61
N ASP A 346 -13.27 -3.09 8.35
CA ASP A 346 -14.17 -2.24 9.16
C ASP A 346 -14.20 -2.70 10.62
N GLY A 347 -14.25 -4.02 10.84
CA GLY A 347 -14.12 -4.62 12.17
C GLY A 347 -12.80 -4.22 12.85
N PHE A 348 -11.67 -4.37 12.15
CA PHE A 348 -10.36 -3.94 12.63
C PHE A 348 -10.29 -2.42 12.89
N ILE A 349 -10.87 -1.58 12.04
CA ILE A 349 -10.94 -0.13 12.26
C ILE A 349 -11.74 0.17 13.53
N SER A 350 -12.85 -0.52 13.76
CA SER A 350 -13.63 -0.38 15.00
C SER A 350 -12.80 -0.80 16.21
N ASP A 351 -12.13 -1.94 16.16
CA ASP A 351 -11.28 -2.44 17.25
C ASP A 351 -10.10 -1.49 17.53
N ILE A 352 -9.50 -0.91 16.48
CA ILE A 352 -8.43 0.09 16.62
C ILE A 352 -8.97 1.39 17.20
N ASN A 353 -10.14 1.86 16.79
CA ASN A 353 -10.75 3.06 17.37
C ASN A 353 -11.10 2.85 18.85
N ASP A 354 -11.62 1.67 19.22
CA ASP A 354 -11.93 1.31 20.60
C ASP A 354 -10.66 1.17 21.45
N ALA A 355 -9.60 0.56 20.89
CA ALA A 355 -8.28 0.47 21.51
C ALA A 355 -7.64 1.85 21.68
N SER A 356 -7.65 2.69 20.63
CA SER A 356 -7.11 4.05 20.68
C SER A 356 -7.87 4.92 21.67
N THR A 357 -9.20 4.82 21.72
CA THR A 357 -10.04 5.51 22.71
C THR A 357 -9.68 5.11 24.13
N THR A 358 -9.63 3.81 24.38
CA THR A 358 -9.27 3.30 25.72
C THR A 358 -7.86 3.75 26.09
N LEU A 359 -6.94 3.70 25.13
CA LEU A 359 -5.57 4.17 25.30
C LEU A 359 -5.49 5.69 25.49
N TYR A 360 -6.34 6.48 24.82
CA TYR A 360 -6.44 7.92 24.99
C TYR A 360 -6.88 8.27 26.41
N ASP A 361 -7.92 7.61 26.92
CA ASP A 361 -8.41 7.86 28.28
C ASP A 361 -7.39 7.42 29.32
N ASN A 362 -6.72 6.30 29.07
CA ASN A 362 -5.62 5.78 29.88
C ASN A 362 -4.39 6.71 29.88
N THR A 363 -4.04 7.27 28.72
CA THR A 363 -2.91 8.20 28.58
C THR A 363 -3.25 9.61 29.05
N LYS A 364 -4.52 10.00 29.09
CA LYS A 364 -4.95 11.26 29.70
C LYS A 364 -4.67 11.27 31.20
N VAL A 365 -4.92 10.15 31.89
CA VAL A 365 -4.53 9.98 33.31
C VAL A 365 -3.01 10.10 33.46
N LEU A 366 -2.24 9.56 32.52
CA LEU A 366 -0.79 9.71 32.51
C LEU A 366 -0.36 11.16 32.26
N ASP A 367 -0.97 11.89 31.33
CA ASP A 367 -0.65 13.30 31.03
C ASP A 367 -0.94 14.21 32.24
N ASP A 368 -2.08 14.02 32.88
CA ASP A 368 -2.41 14.68 34.15
C ASP A 368 -1.37 14.30 35.21
N ALA A 369 -1.03 13.02 35.35
CA ALA A 369 -0.02 12.55 36.31
C ALA A 369 1.37 13.13 36.02
N GLY A 370 1.76 13.26 34.74
CA GLY A 370 3.00 13.87 34.30
C GLY A 370 3.06 15.36 34.66
N THR A 371 1.98 16.10 34.39
CA THR A 371 1.85 17.51 34.77
C THR A 371 1.93 17.67 36.29
N TYR A 372 1.22 16.84 37.06
CA TYR A 372 1.28 16.88 38.53
C TYR A 372 2.65 16.45 39.06
N ALA A 373 3.31 15.48 38.45
CA ALA A 373 4.65 15.04 38.82
C ALA A 373 5.66 16.16 38.59
N THR A 374 5.67 16.78 37.40
CA THR A 374 6.53 17.91 37.06
C THR A 374 6.27 19.10 37.97
N LEU A 375 5.01 19.41 38.27
CA LEU A 375 4.67 20.45 39.24
C LEU A 375 5.21 20.11 40.64
N ALA A 376 5.02 18.88 41.11
CA ALA A 376 5.53 18.44 42.41
C ALA A 376 7.06 18.51 42.48
N LEU A 377 7.75 18.12 41.41
CA LEU A 377 9.20 18.22 41.27
C LEU A 377 9.66 19.69 41.26
N ASN A 378 8.99 20.55 40.51
CA ASN A 378 9.28 21.99 40.47
C ASN A 378 9.11 22.65 41.84
N VAL A 379 8.05 22.30 42.58
CA VAL A 379 7.85 22.76 43.95
C VAL A 379 8.96 22.23 44.86
N LEU A 380 9.30 20.95 44.77
CA LEU A 380 10.37 20.35 45.58
C LEU A 380 11.73 21.03 45.34
N PHE A 381 12.13 21.20 44.08
CA PHE A 381 13.39 21.84 43.71
C PHE A 381 13.37 23.34 44.01
N GLY A 382 12.24 24.03 43.78
CA GLY A 382 12.08 25.45 44.10
C GLY A 382 12.18 25.73 45.60
N VAL A 383 11.56 24.89 46.43
CA VAL A 383 11.68 24.98 47.90
C VAL A 383 13.11 24.67 48.35
N GLY A 384 13.74 23.63 47.78
CA GLY A 384 15.16 23.32 48.04
C GLY A 384 16.09 24.49 47.73
N LEU A 385 15.89 25.13 46.58
CA LEU A 385 16.61 26.33 46.15
C LEU A 385 16.42 27.48 47.14
N GLY A 386 15.16 27.83 47.46
CA GLY A 386 14.85 28.92 48.38
C GLY A 386 15.45 28.72 49.77
N LEU A 387 15.33 27.50 50.33
CA LEU A 387 15.90 27.19 51.64
C LEU A 387 17.43 27.21 51.65
N SER A 388 18.08 26.78 50.56
CA SER A 388 19.55 26.85 50.43
C SER A 388 20.05 28.29 50.47
N ILE A 389 19.36 29.23 49.81
CA ILE A 389 19.67 30.66 49.84
C ILE A 389 19.50 31.21 51.26
N VAL A 390 18.36 30.93 51.90
CA VAL A 390 18.11 31.39 53.29
C VAL A 390 19.18 30.86 54.24
N SER A 391 19.58 29.59 54.09
CA SER A 391 20.63 28.97 54.89
C SER A 391 21.99 29.64 54.66
N ILE A 392 22.40 29.83 53.40
CA ILE A 392 23.67 30.50 53.03
C ILE A 392 23.71 31.93 53.58
N CYS A 393 22.66 32.72 53.34
CA CYS A 393 22.56 34.09 53.86
C CYS A 393 22.64 34.12 55.39
N SER A 394 21.97 33.18 56.07
CA SER A 394 22.00 33.09 57.53
C SER A 394 23.41 32.76 58.05
N ILE A 395 24.13 31.85 57.38
CA ILE A 395 25.52 31.52 57.73
C ILE A 395 26.42 32.75 57.52
N ILE A 396 26.29 33.45 56.40
CA ILE A 396 27.05 34.67 56.09
C ILE A 396 26.79 35.75 57.16
N LEU A 397 25.53 35.98 57.54
CA LEU A 397 25.15 36.95 58.58
C LEU A 397 25.72 36.59 59.95
N ILE A 398 25.76 35.31 60.30
CA ILE A 398 26.34 34.82 61.56
C ILE A 398 27.87 34.95 61.56
N VAL A 399 28.52 34.63 60.45
CA VAL A 399 29.98 34.52 60.37
C VAL A 399 30.64 35.88 60.11
N LEU A 400 30.18 36.61 59.10
CA LEU A 400 30.79 37.88 58.68
C LEU A 400 30.25 39.06 59.49
N LEU A 401 28.92 39.13 59.66
CA LEU A 401 28.26 40.27 60.32
C LEU A 401 28.03 40.04 61.83
N LYS A 402 28.35 38.86 62.35
CA LYS A 402 28.21 38.47 63.77
C LYS A 402 26.79 38.67 64.31
N ILE A 403 25.76 38.58 63.46
CA ILE A 403 24.37 38.75 63.86
C ILE A 403 23.78 37.41 64.32
N TYR A 404 24.15 36.98 65.53
CA TYR A 404 23.75 35.68 66.08
C TYR A 404 22.25 35.50 66.30
N LYS A 405 21.46 36.59 66.27
CA LYS A 405 19.99 36.54 66.34
C LYS A 405 19.36 35.81 65.14
N VAL A 406 20.05 35.79 63.99
CA VAL A 406 19.59 35.12 62.75
C VAL A 406 19.61 33.59 62.87
N ARG A 407 20.15 33.02 63.96
CA ARG A 407 20.13 31.57 64.23
C ARG A 407 18.74 30.94 64.17
N GLY A 408 17.68 31.71 64.42
CA GLY A 408 16.30 31.24 64.27
C GLY A 408 15.99 30.76 62.86
N LEU A 409 16.52 31.43 61.83
CA LEU A 409 16.36 31.02 60.43
C LEU A 409 17.12 29.73 60.14
N LEU A 410 18.33 29.53 60.69
CA LEU A 410 19.03 28.25 60.58
C LEU A 410 18.26 27.12 61.28
N HIS A 411 17.65 27.41 62.43
CA HIS A 411 16.83 26.43 63.12
C HIS A 411 15.60 26.02 62.31
N PHE A 412 14.95 27.00 61.68
CA PHE A 412 13.84 26.76 60.78
C PHE A 412 14.25 25.94 59.55
N THR A 413 15.37 26.28 58.88
CA THR A 413 15.81 25.57 57.67
C THR A 413 16.19 24.13 57.95
N TRP A 414 16.91 23.81 59.03
CA TRP A 414 17.25 22.39 59.31
C TRP A 414 16.01 21.56 59.65
N CYS A 415 15.01 22.12 60.34
CA CYS A 415 13.76 21.41 60.60
C CYS A 415 13.02 21.07 59.30
N ILE A 416 12.93 22.02 58.36
CA ILE A 416 12.29 21.78 57.07
C ILE A 416 13.12 20.81 56.21
N TYR A 417 14.45 20.90 56.23
CA TYR A 417 15.32 19.96 55.52
C TYR A 417 15.04 18.52 55.89
N VAL A 418 14.72 18.22 57.15
CA VAL A 418 14.40 16.85 57.54
C VAL A 418 13.12 16.35 56.86
N ILE A 419 12.06 17.17 56.85
CA ILE A 419 10.78 16.79 56.25
C ILE A 419 10.96 16.56 54.75
N LEU A 420 11.64 17.49 54.07
CA LEU A 420 11.90 17.39 52.64
C LEU A 420 12.83 16.24 52.29
N MET A 421 13.84 15.97 53.11
CA MET A 421 14.73 14.82 52.94
C MET A 421 13.98 13.49 53.04
N ILE A 422 13.07 13.33 54.00
CA ILE A 422 12.20 12.15 54.09
C ILE A 422 11.39 12.00 52.80
N LEU A 423 10.81 13.10 52.30
CA LEU A 423 10.09 13.11 51.02
C LEU A 423 11.00 12.74 49.84
N CYS A 424 12.21 13.28 49.76
CA CYS A 424 13.19 12.95 48.71
C CYS A 424 13.56 11.46 48.71
N PHE A 425 13.80 10.86 49.89
CA PHE A 425 14.12 9.43 49.97
C PHE A 425 12.90 8.54 49.65
N LEU A 426 11.68 8.97 50.00
CA LEU A 426 10.46 8.27 49.58
C LEU A 426 10.27 8.34 48.06
N LEU A 427 10.50 9.50 47.44
CA LEU A 427 10.46 9.66 46.00
C LEU A 427 11.55 8.84 45.30
N ALA A 428 12.79 8.86 45.81
CA ALA A 428 13.89 8.05 45.27
C ALA A 428 13.60 6.54 45.37
N LEU A 429 12.95 6.10 46.44
CA LEU A 429 12.54 4.70 46.63
C LEU A 429 11.55 4.23 45.57
N LEU A 430 10.72 5.15 45.05
CA LEU A 430 9.75 4.87 43.99
C LEU A 430 10.37 5.04 42.59
N LEU A 431 11.01 6.18 42.32
CA LEU A 431 11.44 6.55 40.97
C LEU A 431 12.67 5.76 40.49
N HIS A 432 13.61 5.43 41.37
CA HIS A 432 14.84 4.72 40.99
C HIS A 432 14.62 3.28 40.48
N PRO A 433 13.87 2.41 41.19
CA PRO A 433 13.53 1.11 40.62
C PRO A 433 12.67 1.25 39.37
N SER A 434 11.75 2.23 39.31
CA SER A 434 10.95 2.48 38.10
C SER A 434 11.81 2.82 36.89
N SER A 435 12.84 3.67 37.02
CA SER A 435 13.71 4.02 35.89
C SER A 435 14.50 2.82 35.36
N VAL A 436 14.93 1.90 36.24
CA VAL A 436 15.62 0.67 35.83
C VAL A 436 14.67 -0.24 35.07
N ILE A 437 13.46 -0.46 35.59
CA ILE A 437 12.46 -1.29 34.90
C ILE A 437 12.10 -0.71 33.54
N PHE A 438 11.87 0.61 33.45
CA PHE A 438 11.54 1.24 32.18
C PHE A 438 12.68 1.13 31.17
N ALA A 439 13.95 1.22 31.61
CA ALA A 439 15.09 1.00 30.73
C ALA A 439 15.06 -0.40 30.12
N GLU A 440 14.77 -1.43 30.91
CA GLU A 440 14.64 -2.81 30.42
C GLU A 440 13.43 -3.01 29.49
N VAL A 441 12.32 -2.33 29.76
CA VAL A 441 11.17 -2.30 28.84
C VAL A 441 11.56 -1.69 27.50
N CYS A 442 12.36 -0.63 27.51
CA CYS A 442 12.86 -0.02 26.27
C CYS A 442 13.76 -0.95 25.48
N TYR A 443 14.68 -1.68 26.12
CA TYR A 443 15.46 -2.71 25.42
C TYR A 443 14.58 -3.83 24.86
N TYR A 444 13.55 -4.24 25.61
CA TYR A 444 12.60 -5.26 25.15
C TYR A 444 11.85 -4.77 23.91
N LEU A 445 11.26 -3.57 23.96
CA LEU A 445 10.48 -3.02 22.85
C LEU A 445 11.34 -2.68 21.63
N ASP A 446 12.55 -2.16 21.84
CA ASP A 446 13.52 -1.94 20.77
C ASP A 446 13.92 -3.27 20.10
N SER A 447 14.25 -4.29 20.89
CA SER A 447 14.54 -5.63 20.34
C SER A 447 13.32 -6.21 19.61
N PHE A 448 12.11 -5.98 20.12
CA PHE A 448 10.88 -6.45 19.47
C PHE A 448 10.64 -5.84 18.09
N VAL A 449 10.95 -4.55 17.91
CA VAL A 449 10.73 -3.83 16.63
C VAL A 449 11.93 -3.98 15.67
N ASN A 450 13.15 -4.05 16.20
CA ASN A 450 14.38 -3.94 15.43
C ASN A 450 15.18 -5.24 15.31
N ASP A 451 14.91 -6.28 16.12
CA ASP A 451 15.58 -7.59 16.07
C ASP A 451 14.61 -8.72 15.70
N TYR A 452 14.78 -9.26 14.48
CA TYR A 452 13.94 -10.33 13.95
C TYR A 452 14.06 -11.64 14.74
N GLU A 453 15.25 -12.00 15.22
CA GLU A 453 15.43 -13.25 15.99
C GLU A 453 14.71 -13.15 17.34
N PHE A 454 14.80 -11.98 17.97
CA PHE A 454 14.07 -11.70 19.21
C PHE A 454 12.56 -11.73 18.99
N TYR A 455 12.06 -11.05 17.96
CA TYR A 455 10.65 -11.05 17.58
C TYR A 455 10.09 -12.48 17.42
N GLN A 456 10.82 -13.35 16.69
CA GLN A 456 10.40 -14.73 16.47
C GLN A 456 10.30 -15.55 17.77
N GLN A 457 11.15 -15.26 18.76
CA GLN A 457 11.12 -15.92 20.07
C GLN A 457 10.02 -15.39 21.01
N THR A 458 9.48 -14.20 20.76
CA THR A 458 8.40 -13.65 21.60
C THR A 458 7.11 -14.44 21.45
N GLN A 459 6.47 -14.75 22.58
CA GLN A 459 5.16 -15.41 22.67
C GLN A 459 4.03 -14.42 23.00
N PHE A 460 4.36 -13.13 23.12
CA PHE A 460 3.40 -12.08 23.46
C PHE A 460 2.25 -11.96 22.44
N ILE A 461 2.52 -12.27 21.17
CA ILE A 461 1.52 -12.37 20.11
C ILE A 461 1.30 -13.86 19.82
N ASP A 462 0.34 -14.47 20.50
CA ASP A 462 0.01 -15.91 20.40
C ASP A 462 -0.98 -16.23 19.25
N ALA A 463 -1.26 -15.25 18.38
CA ALA A 463 -2.15 -15.39 17.23
C ALA A 463 -1.33 -15.53 15.94
N GLY A 464 -1.21 -16.77 15.42
CA GLY A 464 -0.35 -17.13 14.29
C GLY A 464 -0.32 -16.10 13.16
N GLU A 465 -1.45 -15.85 12.51
CA GLU A 465 -1.56 -14.91 11.38
C GLU A 465 -1.19 -13.47 11.77
N THR A 466 -1.54 -13.01 12.97
CA THR A 466 -1.20 -11.66 13.45
C THR A 466 0.30 -11.48 13.63
N LYS A 467 1.00 -12.52 14.10
CA LYS A 467 2.46 -12.50 14.25
C LYS A 467 3.15 -12.43 12.88
N ASP A 468 2.64 -13.12 11.88
CA ASP A 468 3.20 -13.08 10.53
C ASP A 468 2.97 -11.71 9.85
N ILE A 469 1.78 -11.12 10.04
CA ILE A 469 1.45 -9.75 9.57
C ILE A 469 2.37 -8.70 10.20
N ILE A 470 2.52 -8.71 11.53
CA ILE A 470 3.39 -7.72 12.20
C ILE A 470 4.86 -7.94 11.78
N SER A 471 5.27 -9.20 11.55
CA SER A 471 6.60 -9.51 11.03
C SER A 471 6.83 -8.91 9.64
N SER A 472 5.89 -9.08 8.70
CA SER A 472 6.02 -8.54 7.34
C SER A 472 6.14 -7.03 7.35
N CYS A 473 5.45 -6.37 8.30
CA CYS A 473 5.46 -4.94 8.48
C CYS A 473 6.76 -4.39 9.14
N PHE A 474 7.35 -5.09 10.12
CA PHE A 474 8.58 -4.64 10.82
C PHE A 474 9.89 -5.05 10.14
N PHE A 475 9.88 -6.17 9.42
CA PHE A 475 11.07 -6.80 8.88
C PHE A 475 10.87 -7.06 7.38
N PRO A 476 11.22 -6.08 6.52
CA PRO A 476 11.08 -6.25 5.08
C PRO A 476 11.87 -7.47 4.61
N GLY A 477 11.17 -8.44 4.02
CA GLY A 477 11.72 -9.73 3.57
C GLY A 477 11.51 -10.92 4.51
N SER A 478 10.79 -10.76 5.64
CA SER A 478 10.57 -11.84 6.60
C SER A 478 9.33 -12.72 6.36
N ALA A 479 8.34 -12.25 5.59
CA ALA A 479 7.09 -12.97 5.38
C ALA A 479 6.39 -12.57 4.07
N GLU A 480 5.41 -13.41 3.71
CA GLU A 480 4.38 -13.20 2.71
C GLU A 480 3.76 -11.79 2.82
N SER A 481 3.38 -11.17 1.71
CA SER A 481 2.76 -9.83 1.71
C SER A 481 1.47 -9.84 2.56
N LEU A 482 1.04 -8.69 3.12
CA LEU A 482 -0.23 -8.60 3.87
C LEU A 482 -1.40 -9.26 3.11
N PHE A 483 -1.37 -9.18 1.78
CA PHE A 483 -2.34 -9.78 0.87
C PHE A 483 -2.30 -11.30 0.77
N GLU A 484 -1.13 -11.92 0.84
CA GLU A 484 -1.00 -13.38 0.91
C GLU A 484 -1.58 -13.87 2.23
N VAL A 485 -1.31 -13.18 3.35
CA VAL A 485 -1.92 -13.52 4.65
C VAL A 485 -3.44 -13.33 4.62
N MET A 486 -3.94 -12.30 3.93
CA MET A 486 -5.38 -12.07 3.74
C MET A 486 -6.02 -12.94 2.64
N ASN A 487 -5.26 -13.81 1.97
CA ASN A 487 -5.71 -14.68 0.88
C ASN A 487 -6.43 -13.96 -0.29
N LEU A 488 -6.10 -12.68 -0.53
CA LEU A 488 -6.76 -11.88 -1.57
C LEU A 488 -6.37 -12.30 -3.00
N ALA A 489 -5.23 -13.00 -3.18
CA ALA A 489 -4.82 -13.55 -4.47
C ALA A 489 -5.88 -14.52 -5.04
N SER A 490 -6.45 -15.38 -4.19
CA SER A 490 -7.48 -16.35 -4.61
C SER A 490 -8.77 -15.69 -5.13
N ALA A 491 -9.09 -14.49 -4.65
CA ALA A 491 -10.24 -13.71 -5.15
C ALA A 491 -9.98 -13.11 -6.55
N THR A 492 -8.71 -12.98 -6.96
CA THR A 492 -8.31 -12.38 -8.25
C THR A 492 -8.03 -13.40 -9.36
N ASP A 493 -7.78 -14.67 -9.01
CA ASP A 493 -7.50 -15.74 -9.98
C ASP A 493 -8.55 -15.87 -11.11
N PRO A 494 -9.88 -15.75 -10.86
CA PRO A 494 -10.86 -15.80 -11.94
C PRO A 494 -10.75 -14.63 -12.93
N LEU A 495 -10.38 -13.43 -12.47
CA LEU A 495 -10.17 -12.25 -13.33
C LEU A 495 -8.94 -12.44 -14.22
N VAL A 496 -7.85 -12.97 -13.65
CA VAL A 496 -6.62 -13.30 -14.40
C VAL A 496 -6.91 -14.38 -15.44
N GLY A 497 -7.64 -15.43 -15.07
CA GLY A 497 -8.07 -16.50 -15.98
C GLY A 497 -8.92 -15.96 -17.14
N PHE A 498 -9.84 -15.04 -16.86
CA PHE A 498 -10.65 -14.37 -17.89
C PHE A 498 -9.83 -13.55 -18.86
N LYS A 499 -8.95 -12.71 -18.32
CA LYS A 499 -8.06 -11.89 -19.13
C LYS A 499 -7.24 -12.76 -20.08
N GLN A 500 -6.68 -13.86 -19.59
CA GLN A 500 -5.89 -14.77 -20.43
C GLN A 500 -6.72 -15.40 -21.56
N GLN A 501 -7.95 -15.84 -21.28
CA GLN A 501 -8.82 -16.39 -22.33
C GLN A 501 -9.21 -15.36 -23.38
N ILE A 502 -9.43 -14.10 -22.99
CA ILE A 502 -9.68 -13.03 -23.96
C ILE A 502 -8.45 -12.75 -24.82
N LEU A 503 -7.25 -12.74 -24.25
CA LEU A 503 -6.01 -12.58 -25.01
C LEU A 503 -5.81 -13.73 -26.02
N ASP A 504 -6.12 -14.95 -25.62
CA ASP A 504 -6.12 -16.12 -26.50
C ASP A 504 -7.16 -15.95 -27.63
N PHE A 505 -8.36 -15.45 -27.29
CA PHE A 505 -9.40 -15.14 -28.28
C PHE A 505 -8.96 -14.06 -29.27
N GLN A 506 -8.39 -12.93 -28.79
CA GLN A 506 -7.88 -11.86 -29.65
C GLN A 506 -6.78 -12.35 -30.60
N THR A 507 -5.95 -13.29 -30.12
CA THR A 507 -4.93 -13.95 -30.94
C THR A 507 -5.59 -14.78 -32.06
N GLN A 508 -6.63 -15.55 -31.74
CA GLN A 508 -7.40 -16.29 -32.74
C GLN A 508 -8.16 -15.36 -33.70
N TYR A 509 -8.72 -14.25 -33.21
CA TYR A 509 -9.37 -13.23 -34.02
C TYR A 509 -8.40 -12.59 -35.02
N SER A 510 -7.20 -12.24 -34.59
CA SER A 510 -6.19 -11.64 -35.45
C SER A 510 -5.76 -12.60 -36.57
N SER A 511 -5.67 -13.90 -36.26
CA SER A 511 -5.47 -14.96 -37.25
C SER A 511 -6.66 -15.06 -38.22
N PHE A 512 -7.88 -14.98 -37.70
CA PHE A 512 -9.11 -14.98 -38.49
C PHE A 512 -9.21 -13.78 -39.44
N ASP A 513 -8.91 -12.56 -38.97
CA ASP A 513 -8.96 -11.36 -39.80
C ASP A 513 -7.94 -11.43 -40.96
N GLY A 514 -6.77 -12.04 -40.70
CA GLY A 514 -5.81 -12.40 -41.74
C GLY A 514 -6.38 -13.36 -42.79
N GLN A 515 -7.12 -14.39 -42.37
CA GLN A 515 -7.77 -15.35 -43.26
C GLN A 515 -9.01 -14.79 -43.98
N LYS A 516 -9.70 -13.83 -43.36
CA LYS A 516 -10.91 -13.18 -43.89
C LYS A 516 -10.68 -12.50 -45.22
N LYS A 517 -9.53 -11.84 -45.39
CA LYS A 517 -9.18 -11.21 -46.66
C LYS A 517 -9.05 -12.24 -47.78
N ASP A 518 -8.25 -13.29 -47.57
CA ASP A 518 -8.07 -14.38 -48.54
C ASP A 518 -9.40 -15.09 -48.86
N PHE A 519 -10.23 -15.31 -47.84
CA PHE A 519 -11.54 -15.92 -48.01
C PHE A 519 -12.50 -15.03 -48.82
N ASN A 520 -12.56 -13.72 -48.51
CA ASN A 520 -13.36 -12.76 -49.27
C ASN A 520 -12.86 -12.59 -50.70
N ASP A 521 -11.55 -12.60 -50.93
CA ASP A 521 -10.94 -12.54 -52.26
C ASP A 521 -11.35 -13.77 -53.08
N LYS A 522 -11.33 -14.96 -52.49
CA LYS A 522 -11.84 -16.19 -53.13
C LYS A 522 -13.33 -16.09 -53.49
N LEU A 523 -14.18 -15.56 -52.60
CA LEU A 523 -15.60 -15.36 -52.90
C LEU A 523 -15.85 -14.31 -53.99
N ASN A 524 -15.12 -13.19 -53.95
CA ASN A 524 -15.18 -12.14 -54.97
C ASN A 524 -14.72 -12.66 -56.33
N ASN A 525 -13.68 -13.50 -56.37
CA ASN A 525 -13.22 -14.15 -57.59
C ASN A 525 -14.28 -15.10 -58.17
N ASN A 526 -15.04 -15.82 -57.33
CA ASN A 526 -16.17 -16.64 -57.79
C ASN A 526 -17.29 -15.79 -58.39
N LEU A 527 -17.66 -14.69 -57.73
CA LEU A 527 -18.64 -13.75 -58.27
C LEU A 527 -18.16 -13.21 -59.62
N LEU A 528 -16.90 -12.77 -59.72
CA LEU A 528 -16.31 -12.26 -60.95
C LEU A 528 -16.36 -13.29 -62.08
N ALA A 529 -16.05 -14.57 -61.78
CA ALA A 529 -16.14 -15.64 -62.76
C ALA A 529 -17.57 -15.87 -63.26
N VAL A 530 -18.56 -15.91 -62.37
CA VAL A 530 -19.98 -16.06 -62.72
C VAL A 530 -20.50 -14.84 -63.48
N GLN A 531 -20.03 -13.65 -63.11
CA GLN A 531 -20.38 -12.39 -63.77
C GLN A 531 -19.77 -12.30 -65.18
N ASN A 532 -18.53 -12.77 -65.35
CA ASN A 532 -17.91 -12.93 -66.67
C ASN A 532 -18.71 -13.86 -67.59
N CYS A 533 -19.24 -14.99 -67.07
CA CYS A 533 -20.15 -15.85 -67.81
C CYS A 533 -21.49 -15.15 -68.16
N LYS A 534 -22.04 -14.34 -67.26
CA LYS A 534 -23.29 -13.57 -67.51
C LYS A 534 -23.09 -12.48 -68.56
N ASP A 535 -21.96 -11.80 -68.48
CA ASP A 535 -21.59 -10.67 -69.33
C ASP A 535 -21.00 -11.14 -70.68
N GLY A 536 -20.90 -12.47 -70.85
CA GLY A 536 -20.53 -13.18 -72.07
C GLY A 536 -19.03 -13.18 -72.36
N THR A 537 -18.19 -12.65 -71.46
CA THR A 537 -16.73 -12.60 -71.66
C THR A 537 -16.14 -14.01 -71.69
N VAL A 538 -16.86 -14.98 -71.13
CA VAL A 538 -16.67 -16.43 -71.32
C VAL A 538 -17.97 -16.99 -71.90
N PHE A 539 -17.94 -17.77 -72.99
CA PHE A 539 -19.14 -18.40 -73.57
C PHE A 539 -19.32 -19.83 -73.06
N ASP A 540 -20.45 -20.09 -72.38
CA ASP A 540 -20.89 -21.43 -72.01
C ASP A 540 -21.73 -22.05 -73.15
N VAL A 541 -21.12 -22.98 -73.89
CA VAL A 541 -21.67 -23.50 -75.15
C VAL A 541 -21.63 -25.02 -75.12
N LYS A 542 -22.77 -25.65 -75.40
CA LYS A 542 -22.81 -27.10 -75.59
C LYS A 542 -21.97 -27.49 -76.80
N PRO A 543 -21.31 -28.66 -76.81
CA PRO A 543 -20.53 -29.10 -77.96
C PRO A 543 -21.28 -29.06 -79.29
N ALA A 544 -22.60 -29.32 -79.28
CA ALA A 544 -23.46 -29.25 -80.47
C ALA A 544 -23.69 -27.82 -80.99
N ASP A 545 -23.67 -26.82 -80.11
CA ASP A 545 -23.87 -25.40 -80.43
C ASP A 545 -22.55 -24.72 -80.82
N TYR A 546 -21.41 -25.38 -80.59
CA TYR A 546 -20.07 -24.83 -80.83
C TYR A 546 -19.79 -24.55 -82.31
N VAL A 547 -20.09 -25.51 -83.20
CA VAL A 547 -19.80 -25.35 -84.64
C VAL A 547 -20.60 -24.20 -85.26
N PRO A 548 -21.93 -24.08 -85.04
CA PRO A 548 -22.69 -22.92 -85.48
C PRO A 548 -22.21 -21.59 -84.90
N LEU A 549 -21.84 -21.58 -83.61
CA LEU A 549 -21.37 -20.38 -82.94
C LEU A 549 -20.00 -19.93 -83.46
N LYS A 550 -19.07 -20.88 -83.66
CA LYS A 550 -17.76 -20.63 -84.26
C LYS A 550 -17.91 -20.08 -85.68
N ALA A 551 -18.78 -20.67 -86.49
CA ALA A 551 -19.07 -20.15 -87.84
C ALA A 551 -19.66 -18.72 -87.80
N ALA A 552 -20.50 -18.41 -86.81
CA ALA A 552 -21.03 -17.06 -86.61
C ALA A 552 -19.93 -16.07 -86.18
N PHE A 553 -19.02 -16.48 -85.28
CA PHE A 553 -17.84 -15.69 -84.90
C PHE A 553 -16.89 -15.46 -86.06
N ASP A 554 -16.51 -16.51 -86.81
CA ASP A 554 -15.61 -16.43 -87.97
C ASP A 554 -16.16 -15.42 -89.00
N LYS A 555 -17.46 -15.51 -89.31
CA LYS A 555 -18.14 -14.58 -90.22
C LYS A 555 -18.27 -13.16 -89.66
N PHE A 556 -18.61 -13.02 -88.37
CA PHE A 556 -18.67 -11.72 -87.70
C PHE A 556 -17.30 -11.02 -87.67
N ASN A 557 -16.22 -11.79 -87.49
CA ASN A 557 -14.84 -11.29 -87.55
C ASN A 557 -14.43 -10.91 -88.96
N ASN A 558 -14.81 -11.70 -89.96
CA ASN A 558 -14.58 -11.35 -91.36
C ASN A 558 -15.31 -10.04 -91.74
N PHE A 559 -16.47 -9.75 -91.14
CA PHE A 559 -17.19 -8.49 -91.33
C PHE A 559 -16.44 -7.26 -90.79
N LYS A 560 -15.58 -7.41 -89.77
CA LYS A 560 -14.73 -6.31 -89.27
C LYS A 560 -13.76 -5.75 -90.33
N SER A 561 -13.52 -6.48 -91.41
CA SER A 561 -12.61 -6.04 -92.49
C SER A 561 -13.24 -5.05 -93.49
N ASN A 562 -14.56 -4.82 -93.44
CA ASN A 562 -15.25 -3.88 -94.33
C ASN A 562 -15.06 -2.41 -93.86
N SER A 563 -14.50 -1.58 -94.75
CA SER A 563 -14.29 -0.15 -94.54
C SER A 563 -15.63 0.58 -94.32
N GLY A 564 -15.82 1.17 -93.13
CA GLY A 564 -17.01 1.97 -92.80
C GLY A 564 -17.71 1.61 -91.48
N CYS A 565 -17.35 0.48 -90.85
CA CYS A 565 -17.93 0.05 -89.57
C CYS A 565 -17.07 0.44 -88.35
N VAL A 566 -16.66 1.72 -88.26
CA VAL A 566 -15.80 2.20 -87.16
C VAL A 566 -16.55 3.26 -86.32
N GLU A 567 -17.26 2.80 -85.30
CA GLU A 567 -17.57 3.47 -84.01
C GLU A 567 -18.39 2.45 -83.20
N LEU A 568 -18.21 2.15 -81.91
CA LEU A 568 -17.99 2.92 -80.67
C LEU A 568 -17.01 2.13 -79.74
N ALA A 569 -16.34 2.62 -78.69
CA ALA A 569 -16.12 3.91 -78.04
C ALA A 569 -14.67 3.88 -77.46
N VAL A 570 -14.09 5.06 -77.19
CA VAL A 570 -12.64 5.28 -76.95
C VAL A 570 -12.25 5.28 -75.46
N SER A 571 -13.14 4.94 -74.53
CA SER A 571 -12.74 4.81 -73.12
C SER A 571 -12.28 3.38 -72.82
N LYS A 572 -11.21 3.26 -72.01
CA LYS A 572 -10.59 2.04 -71.43
C LYS A 572 -11.55 0.85 -71.32
N CYS A 573 -11.06 -0.38 -71.53
CA CYS A 573 -11.86 -1.58 -71.25
C CYS A 573 -12.40 -1.49 -69.79
N ALA A 574 -13.52 -2.15 -69.47
CA ALA A 574 -14.22 -1.98 -68.18
C ALA A 574 -13.36 -2.32 -66.93
N ASP A 575 -12.23 -3.00 -67.12
CA ASP A 575 -11.20 -3.33 -66.13
C ASP A 575 -10.09 -2.25 -65.98
N GLY A 576 -10.17 -1.15 -66.72
CA GLY A 576 -9.20 -0.04 -66.68
C GLY A 576 -7.93 -0.26 -67.50
N LEU A 577 -7.76 -1.40 -68.17
CA LEU A 577 -6.57 -1.72 -68.96
C LEU A 577 -6.65 -1.13 -70.38
N LEU A 578 -5.48 -0.77 -70.93
CA LEU A 578 -5.33 -0.38 -72.34
C LEU A 578 -5.28 -1.66 -73.21
N PRO A 579 -5.86 -1.65 -74.43
CA PRO A 579 -5.81 -2.82 -75.31
C PRO A 579 -4.36 -3.09 -75.74
N MET A 580 -3.80 -4.24 -75.37
CA MET A 580 -2.50 -4.68 -75.85
C MET A 580 -2.64 -5.54 -77.12
N ARG A 581 -1.97 -5.10 -78.19
CA ARG A 581 -1.27 -6.01 -79.11
C ARG A 581 0.11 -5.43 -79.36
N SER A 582 1.16 -5.98 -78.73
CA SER A 582 2.51 -5.81 -79.26
C SER A 582 2.69 -6.83 -80.39
N ALA A 583 2.47 -6.40 -81.62
CA ALA A 583 3.17 -6.99 -82.75
C ALA A 583 3.98 -5.87 -83.37
N SER A 584 5.26 -5.83 -83.01
CA SER A 584 6.25 -5.05 -83.73
C SER A 584 6.29 -5.53 -85.19
N ASP A 585 6.04 -4.58 -86.07
CA ASP A 585 6.57 -4.46 -87.42
C ASP A 585 6.05 -5.39 -88.52
N THR A 586 4.91 -5.00 -89.11
CA THR A 586 4.84 -4.63 -90.55
C THR A 586 3.50 -3.92 -90.86
N GLY A 587 3.48 -2.58 -90.72
CA GLY A 587 2.76 -1.69 -91.65
C GLY A 587 1.23 -1.71 -91.76
N SER A 588 0.44 -2.13 -90.77
CA SER A 588 -1.02 -1.93 -90.81
C SER A 588 -1.59 -1.34 -89.52
N THR A 589 -2.26 -0.19 -89.64
CA THR A 589 -3.02 0.48 -88.59
C THR A 589 -4.33 -0.29 -88.31
N PHE A 590 -4.24 -1.39 -87.57
CA PHE A 590 -5.42 -2.05 -87.00
C PHE A 590 -5.35 -2.02 -85.48
N SER A 591 -6.08 -1.08 -84.88
CA SER A 591 -6.39 -1.07 -83.45
C SER A 591 -7.34 -2.25 -83.15
N GLN A 592 -6.88 -3.30 -82.48
CA GLN A 592 -7.79 -4.27 -81.87
C GLN A 592 -8.50 -3.59 -80.69
N LYS A 593 -9.81 -3.36 -80.83
CA LYS A 593 -10.69 -2.82 -79.79
C LYS A 593 -11.26 -3.96 -78.94
N CYS A 594 -11.36 -3.77 -77.62
CA CYS A 594 -11.97 -4.73 -76.70
C CYS A 594 -13.41 -5.03 -77.15
N TRP A 595 -13.65 -6.25 -77.65
CA TRP A 595 -15.00 -6.70 -77.96
C TRP A 595 -15.64 -7.19 -76.66
N HIS A 596 -16.75 -6.58 -76.24
CA HIS A 596 -17.53 -7.05 -75.11
C HIS A 596 -18.91 -7.54 -75.60
N PRO A 597 -19.29 -8.81 -75.40
CA PRO A 597 -20.54 -9.38 -75.89
C PRO A 597 -21.80 -8.62 -75.47
N ALA A 598 -21.79 -7.90 -74.34
CA ALA A 598 -22.89 -7.02 -73.94
C ALA A 598 -23.28 -5.97 -74.99
N TYR A 599 -22.38 -5.60 -75.93
CA TYR A 599 -22.73 -4.73 -77.07
C TYR A 599 -23.80 -5.36 -77.98
N LEU A 600 -23.90 -6.69 -78.04
CA LEU A 600 -24.94 -7.41 -78.78
C LEU A 600 -26.34 -7.21 -78.17
N ALA A 601 -26.44 -6.90 -76.87
CA ALA A 601 -27.70 -6.67 -76.19
C ALA A 601 -28.26 -5.26 -76.37
N SER A 602 -27.42 -4.27 -76.72
CA SER A 602 -27.92 -2.91 -77.00
C SER A 602 -28.92 -2.92 -78.16
N SER A 603 -29.96 -2.08 -78.06
CA SER A 603 -31.05 -1.99 -79.05
C SER A 603 -30.66 -1.18 -80.29
N THR A 604 -29.59 -0.41 -80.21
CA THR A 604 -29.02 0.38 -81.31
C THR A 604 -27.78 -0.34 -81.85
N PRO A 605 -27.86 -1.02 -83.01
CA PRO A 605 -26.68 -1.58 -83.64
C PRO A 605 -25.68 -0.46 -83.93
N SER A 606 -24.42 -0.65 -83.56
CA SER A 606 -23.37 0.36 -83.76
C SER A 606 -23.05 0.59 -85.25
N CYS A 607 -23.56 -0.26 -86.14
CA CYS A 607 -23.49 -0.11 -87.60
C CYS A 607 -24.82 -0.51 -88.25
N ALA A 608 -25.33 0.28 -89.20
CA ALA A 608 -26.59 0.04 -89.91
C ALA A 608 -26.63 -1.32 -90.65
N ASP A 609 -25.46 -1.87 -91.02
CA ASP A 609 -25.36 -3.16 -91.73
C ASP A 609 -25.35 -4.38 -90.79
N GLN A 610 -25.20 -4.20 -89.47
CA GLN A 610 -25.22 -5.32 -88.51
C GLN A 610 -26.62 -5.88 -88.25
N SER A 611 -27.68 -5.08 -88.46
CA SER A 611 -29.07 -5.52 -88.24
C SER A 611 -29.57 -6.55 -89.25
N GLY A 612 -28.84 -6.79 -90.36
CA GLY A 612 -29.22 -7.74 -91.40
C GLY A 612 -28.46 -9.07 -91.41
N LEU A 613 -27.39 -9.21 -90.61
CA LEU A 613 -26.57 -10.42 -90.57
C LEU A 613 -27.23 -11.47 -89.68
N ALA A 614 -27.53 -12.64 -90.26
CA ALA A 614 -28.07 -13.78 -89.52
C ALA A 614 -27.15 -14.20 -88.36
N GLU A 615 -25.84 -14.00 -88.52
CA GLU A 615 -24.80 -14.31 -87.55
C GLU A 615 -24.86 -13.40 -86.32
N THR A 616 -25.19 -12.10 -86.47
CA THR A 616 -25.40 -11.19 -85.33
C THR A 616 -26.62 -11.63 -84.51
N ALA A 617 -27.67 -12.13 -85.17
CA ALA A 617 -28.84 -12.67 -84.49
C ALA A 617 -28.51 -13.97 -83.72
N VAL A 618 -27.65 -14.85 -84.27
CA VAL A 618 -27.15 -16.04 -83.59
C VAL A 618 -26.32 -15.67 -82.34
N LEU A 619 -25.38 -14.74 -82.48
CA LEU A 619 -24.55 -14.25 -81.36
C LEU A 619 -25.40 -13.55 -80.29
N LYS A 620 -26.35 -12.70 -80.69
CA LYS A 620 -27.29 -12.02 -79.77
C LYS A 620 -28.22 -13.01 -79.08
N SER A 621 -28.74 -13.99 -79.81
CA SER A 621 -29.57 -15.06 -79.24
C SER A 621 -28.78 -15.88 -78.22
N GLN A 622 -27.52 -16.24 -78.54
CA GLN A 622 -26.67 -16.99 -77.61
C GLN A 622 -26.28 -16.15 -76.39
N TYR A 623 -25.92 -14.88 -76.58
CA TYR A 623 -25.65 -13.95 -75.49
C TYR A 623 -26.86 -13.79 -74.57
N ASN A 624 -28.05 -13.53 -75.12
CA ASN A 624 -29.27 -13.37 -74.32
C ASN A 624 -29.62 -14.67 -73.57
N LYS A 625 -29.49 -15.82 -74.23
CA LYS A 625 -29.69 -17.15 -73.62
C LYS A 625 -28.71 -17.34 -72.46
N GLN A 626 -27.45 -17.02 -72.67
CA GLN A 626 -26.41 -17.13 -71.65
C GLN A 626 -26.63 -16.14 -70.49
N SER A 627 -26.79 -14.85 -70.77
CA SER A 627 -27.06 -13.82 -69.77
C SER A 627 -28.29 -14.15 -68.92
N SER A 628 -29.37 -14.66 -69.54
CA SER A 628 -30.56 -15.12 -68.81
C SER A 628 -30.29 -16.35 -67.92
N MET A 629 -29.48 -17.30 -68.40
CA MET A 629 -29.09 -18.51 -67.66
C MET A 629 -28.23 -18.18 -66.43
N TRP A 630 -27.31 -17.23 -66.58
CA TRP A 630 -26.34 -16.86 -65.54
C TRP A 630 -26.82 -15.75 -64.60
N SER A 631 -27.89 -15.02 -64.93
CA SER A 631 -28.46 -13.98 -64.06
C SER A 631 -28.89 -14.48 -62.67
N SER A 632 -29.50 -15.67 -62.60
CA SER A 632 -29.88 -16.29 -61.32
C SER A 632 -28.63 -16.69 -60.50
N PRO A 633 -27.66 -17.44 -61.05
CA PRO A 633 -26.37 -17.69 -60.41
C PRO A 633 -25.66 -16.44 -59.86
N THR A 634 -25.52 -15.38 -60.67
CA THR A 634 -24.88 -14.11 -60.22
C THR A 634 -25.61 -13.52 -59.01
N SER A 635 -26.94 -13.50 -59.04
CA SER A 635 -27.73 -12.98 -57.91
C SER A 635 -27.57 -13.83 -56.65
N LYS A 636 -27.44 -15.15 -56.79
CA LYS A 636 -27.18 -16.08 -55.68
C LYS A 636 -25.78 -15.89 -55.09
N GLU A 637 -24.75 -15.72 -55.92
CA GLU A 637 -23.39 -15.41 -55.44
C GLU A 637 -23.31 -14.07 -54.72
N GLN A 638 -23.97 -13.03 -55.26
CA GLN A 638 -24.07 -11.74 -54.59
C GLN A 638 -24.75 -11.85 -53.22
N ASN A 639 -25.78 -12.70 -53.11
CA ASN A 639 -26.45 -12.97 -51.85
C ASN A 639 -25.51 -13.69 -50.86
N ILE A 640 -24.71 -14.66 -51.30
CA ILE A 640 -23.70 -15.33 -50.46
C ILE A 640 -22.67 -14.33 -49.94
N LEU A 641 -22.14 -13.45 -50.79
CA LEU A 641 -21.22 -12.39 -50.36
C LEU A 641 -21.86 -11.44 -49.34
N THR A 642 -23.13 -11.08 -49.54
CA THR A 642 -23.86 -10.21 -48.61
C THR A 642 -24.05 -10.88 -47.25
N LEU A 643 -24.48 -12.16 -47.24
CA LEU A 643 -24.62 -12.94 -46.01
C LEU A 643 -23.26 -13.16 -45.32
N ASN A 644 -22.19 -13.39 -46.07
CA ASN A 644 -20.84 -13.55 -45.55
C ASN A 644 -20.31 -12.27 -44.89
N ALA A 645 -20.57 -11.11 -45.52
CA ALA A 645 -20.25 -9.81 -44.96
C ALA A 645 -21.03 -9.53 -43.67
N ASP A 646 -22.29 -9.97 -43.60
CA ASP A 646 -23.14 -9.85 -42.41
C ASP A 646 -22.66 -10.73 -41.25
N VAL A 647 -22.22 -11.97 -41.51
CA VAL A 647 -21.56 -12.82 -40.49
C VAL A 647 -20.29 -12.14 -39.98
N SER A 648 -19.43 -11.69 -40.91
CA SER A 648 -18.17 -11.03 -40.58
C SER A 648 -18.38 -9.77 -39.73
N LYS A 649 -19.36 -8.94 -40.10
CA LYS A 649 -19.70 -7.73 -39.36
C LYS A 649 -20.25 -8.05 -37.97
N THR A 650 -21.13 -9.06 -37.86
CA THR A 650 -21.67 -9.50 -36.57
C THR A 650 -20.54 -9.93 -35.63
N PHE A 651 -19.51 -10.60 -36.17
CA PHE A 651 -18.34 -11.00 -35.41
C PHE A 651 -17.43 -9.81 -35.04
N GLU A 652 -17.20 -8.86 -35.94
CA GLU A 652 -16.47 -7.61 -35.64
C GLU A 652 -17.16 -6.80 -34.54
N ASP A 653 -18.49 -6.64 -34.62
CA ASP A 653 -19.28 -5.94 -33.61
C ASP A 653 -19.21 -6.64 -32.25
N TYR A 654 -19.15 -7.98 -32.25
CA TYR A 654 -18.92 -8.77 -31.04
C TYR A 654 -17.53 -8.53 -30.45
N MET A 655 -16.51 -8.44 -31.30
CA MET A 655 -15.13 -8.17 -30.87
C MET A 655 -14.92 -6.78 -30.31
N ASN A 656 -15.54 -5.77 -30.90
CA ASN A 656 -15.44 -4.42 -30.37
C ASN A 656 -16.00 -4.36 -28.93
N LYS A 657 -17.13 -5.04 -28.67
CA LYS A 657 -17.67 -5.16 -27.31
C LYS A 657 -16.72 -5.88 -26.36
N ILE A 658 -16.08 -6.97 -26.80
CA ILE A 658 -15.09 -7.70 -25.99
C ILE A 658 -13.89 -6.81 -25.66
N ASN A 659 -13.40 -5.99 -26.60
CA ASN A 659 -12.26 -5.11 -26.35
C ASN A 659 -12.56 -4.04 -25.28
N ASP A 660 -13.78 -3.50 -25.25
CA ASP A 660 -14.20 -2.57 -24.20
C ASP A 660 -14.10 -3.24 -22.81
N PHE A 661 -14.51 -4.51 -22.68
CA PHE A 661 -14.36 -5.28 -21.44
C PHE A 661 -12.93 -5.53 -21.01
N ILE A 662 -12.00 -5.71 -21.95
CA ILE A 662 -10.58 -5.90 -21.60
C ILE A 662 -10.05 -4.64 -20.93
N SER A 663 -10.43 -3.47 -21.44
CA SER A 663 -10.05 -2.19 -20.82
C SER A 663 -10.58 -2.06 -19.40
N ASP A 664 -11.82 -2.48 -19.15
CA ASP A 664 -12.42 -2.48 -17.82
C ASP A 664 -11.70 -3.48 -16.89
N ALA A 665 -11.43 -4.70 -17.38
CA ALA A 665 -10.68 -5.71 -16.63
C ALA A 665 -9.24 -5.26 -16.31
N ASP A 666 -8.55 -4.60 -17.25
CA ASP A 666 -7.23 -4.02 -17.03
C ASP A 666 -7.25 -2.89 -16.01
N THR A 667 -8.32 -2.10 -15.97
CA THR A 667 -8.51 -1.05 -14.96
C THR A 667 -8.69 -1.65 -13.57
N ILE A 668 -9.56 -2.67 -13.44
CA ILE A 668 -9.78 -3.41 -12.19
C ILE A 668 -8.47 -4.07 -11.72
N MET A 669 -7.75 -4.74 -12.62
CA MET A 669 -6.46 -5.36 -12.30
C MET A 669 -5.39 -4.33 -11.94
N GLY A 670 -5.39 -3.15 -12.57
CA GLY A 670 -4.50 -2.04 -12.23
C GLY A 670 -4.80 -1.44 -10.85
N HIS A 671 -6.07 -1.30 -10.48
CA HIS A 671 -6.49 -0.89 -9.14
C HIS A 671 -6.11 -1.94 -8.09
N LEU A 672 -6.32 -3.23 -8.40
CA LEU A 672 -5.85 -4.34 -7.56
C LEU A 672 -4.33 -4.32 -7.42
N GLU A 673 -3.56 -4.12 -8.49
CA GLU A 673 -2.10 -4.05 -8.44
C GLU A 673 -1.60 -2.82 -7.68
N ALA A 674 -2.26 -1.67 -7.80
CA ALA A 674 -1.97 -0.48 -7.01
C ALA A 674 -2.25 -0.71 -5.52
N LEU A 675 -3.34 -1.43 -5.20
CA LEU A 675 -3.67 -1.88 -3.85
C LEU A 675 -2.58 -2.85 -3.33
N LEU A 676 -2.14 -3.81 -4.15
CA LEU A 676 -1.06 -4.77 -3.84
C LEU A 676 0.27 -4.08 -3.55
N ASN A 677 0.62 -3.06 -4.33
CA ASN A 677 1.86 -2.30 -4.18
C ASN A 677 1.78 -1.21 -3.10
N GLY A 678 0.58 -0.80 -2.68
CA GLY A 678 0.33 0.28 -1.71
C GLY A 678 0.32 -0.16 -0.24
N VAL A 679 0.68 -1.40 0.07
CA VAL A 679 0.71 -1.94 1.44
C VAL A 679 2.15 -2.17 1.89
N ASP A 680 2.98 -1.15 1.73
CA ASP A 680 4.24 -1.09 2.47
C ASP A 680 3.95 -0.65 3.90
N CYS A 681 3.90 -1.61 4.84
CA CYS A 681 3.74 -1.25 6.25
C CYS A 681 5.04 -0.73 6.91
N SER A 682 6.10 -0.40 6.16
CA SER A 682 7.34 0.13 6.75
C SER A 682 7.10 1.34 7.67
N PHE A 683 6.03 2.11 7.42
CA PHE A 683 5.58 3.19 8.30
C PHE A 683 5.28 2.72 9.74
N LEU A 684 4.86 1.47 9.93
CA LEU A 684 4.55 0.91 11.24
C LEU A 684 5.82 0.85 12.08
N LYS A 685 6.92 0.39 11.47
CA LYS A 685 8.24 0.37 12.13
C LYS A 685 8.70 1.77 12.52
N GLU A 686 8.58 2.73 11.59
CA GLU A 686 8.94 4.13 11.84
C GLU A 686 8.10 4.74 12.96
N SER A 687 6.78 4.51 12.94
CA SER A 687 5.85 4.99 13.95
C SER A 687 6.15 4.38 15.33
N PHE A 688 6.45 3.08 15.40
CA PHE A 688 6.88 2.43 16.63
C PHE A 688 8.22 2.99 17.13
N ASN A 689 9.18 3.25 16.24
CA ASN A 689 10.44 3.90 16.62
C ASN A 689 10.21 5.32 17.15
N ASN A 690 9.25 6.08 16.63
CA ASN A 690 8.87 7.38 17.17
C ASN A 690 8.24 7.28 18.57
N VAL A 691 7.51 6.20 18.86
CA VAL A 691 7.03 5.90 20.21
C VAL A 691 8.20 5.56 21.14
N LEU A 692 9.15 4.75 20.66
CA LEU A 692 10.38 4.43 21.39
C LEU A 692 11.23 5.67 21.65
N ASP A 693 11.33 6.61 20.71
CA ASP A 693 12.05 7.86 20.91
C ASP A 693 11.42 8.69 22.05
N GLY A 694 10.10 8.86 22.04
CA GLY A 694 9.40 9.56 23.13
C GLY A 694 9.63 8.92 24.50
N LEU A 695 9.53 7.58 24.58
CA LEU A 695 9.65 6.83 25.82
C LEU A 695 11.11 6.64 26.28
N CYS A 696 11.96 6.13 25.39
CA CYS A 696 13.30 5.65 25.67
C CYS A 696 14.36 6.75 25.56
N VAL A 697 14.16 7.75 24.70
CA VAL A 697 15.14 8.81 24.48
C VAL A 697 14.86 10.04 25.32
N VAL A 698 13.59 10.40 25.52
CA VAL A 698 13.23 11.60 26.29
C VAL A 698 12.79 11.26 27.72
N PHE A 699 11.76 10.42 27.88
CA PHE A 699 11.13 10.20 29.18
C PHE A 699 12.03 9.47 30.20
N ILE A 700 12.60 8.32 29.84
CA ILE A 700 13.42 7.52 30.77
C ILE A 700 14.69 8.26 31.21
N PRO A 701 15.49 8.86 30.31
CA PRO A 701 16.62 9.69 30.71
C PRO A 701 16.20 10.85 31.61
N GLY A 702 15.06 11.50 31.33
CA GLY A 702 14.48 12.55 32.16
C GLY A 702 14.20 12.09 33.59
N ILE A 703 13.52 10.94 33.76
CA ILE A 703 13.26 10.35 35.08
C ILE A 703 14.56 9.96 35.78
N SER A 704 15.49 9.32 35.07
CA SER A 704 16.77 8.88 35.65
C SER A 704 17.59 10.06 36.18
N ARG A 705 17.79 11.11 35.37
CA ARG A 705 18.49 12.35 35.77
C ARG A 705 17.80 13.03 36.95
N THR A 706 16.48 13.16 36.89
CA THR A 706 15.68 13.75 37.98
C THR A 706 15.83 12.96 39.27
N THR A 707 15.81 11.63 39.20
CA THR A 707 15.96 10.74 40.35
C THR A 707 17.34 10.88 41.00
N ILE A 708 18.40 10.93 40.20
CA ILE A 708 19.77 11.17 40.68
C ILE A 708 19.85 12.52 41.40
N LEU A 709 19.21 13.57 40.88
CA LEU A 709 19.19 14.88 41.51
C LEU A 709 18.39 14.89 42.82
N ILE A 710 17.25 14.20 42.88
CA ILE A 710 16.49 14.01 44.14
C ILE A 710 17.36 13.31 45.20
N ILE A 711 18.12 12.30 44.80
CA ILE A 711 19.06 11.60 45.69
C ILE A 711 20.13 12.56 46.21
N ILE A 712 20.79 13.32 45.33
CA ILE A 712 21.83 14.30 45.70
C ILE A 712 21.26 15.34 46.67
N ILE A 713 20.05 15.84 46.40
CA ILE A 713 19.34 16.78 47.26
C ILE A 713 19.01 16.17 48.61
N GLY A 714 18.46 14.95 48.65
CA GLY A 714 18.15 14.24 49.89
C GLY A 714 19.39 14.04 50.77
N VAL A 715 20.49 13.57 50.18
CA VAL A 715 21.77 13.40 50.87
C VAL A 715 22.33 14.76 51.35
N SER A 716 22.26 15.80 50.51
CA SER A 716 22.70 17.16 50.87
C SER A 716 21.87 17.76 52.00
N MET A 717 20.55 17.52 52.01
CA MET A 717 19.65 17.93 53.10
C MET A 717 19.91 17.14 54.39
N PHE A 718 20.22 15.84 54.30
CA PHE A 718 20.59 15.02 55.46
C PHE A 718 21.83 15.60 56.16
N PHE A 719 22.94 15.73 55.45
CA PHE A 719 24.16 16.29 56.03
C PHE A 719 24.06 17.79 56.30
N GLY A 720 23.29 18.53 55.49
CA GLY A 720 23.08 19.96 55.65
C GLY A 720 22.28 20.28 56.90
N SER A 721 21.28 19.45 57.24
CA SER A 721 20.51 19.60 58.47
C SER A 721 21.40 19.45 59.72
N LEU A 722 22.29 18.45 59.72
CA LEU A 722 23.30 18.25 60.76
C LEU A 722 24.21 19.48 60.90
N ALA A 723 24.75 19.95 59.78
CA ALA A 723 25.70 21.06 59.75
C ALA A 723 25.03 22.36 60.22
N ASN A 724 23.85 22.68 59.70
CA ASN A 724 23.06 23.86 60.07
C ASN A 724 22.66 23.85 61.55
N CYS A 725 22.25 22.69 62.07
CA CYS A 725 21.96 22.52 63.49
C CYS A 725 23.21 22.78 64.36
N CYS A 726 24.36 22.19 64.00
CA CYS A 726 25.62 22.40 64.70
C CYS A 726 26.06 23.88 64.68
N VAL A 727 25.91 24.56 63.53
CA VAL A 727 26.19 26.00 63.42
C VAL A 727 25.25 26.81 64.30
N GLY A 728 23.94 26.52 64.27
CA GLY A 728 22.93 27.20 65.10
C GLY A 728 23.19 27.05 66.60
N LEU A 729 23.47 25.82 67.07
CA LEU A 729 23.80 25.55 68.47
C LEU A 729 25.12 26.22 68.91
N ARG A 730 26.15 26.20 68.06
CA ARG A 730 27.43 26.86 68.36
C ARG A 730 27.28 28.38 68.36
N ALA A 731 26.53 28.95 67.42
CA ALA A 731 26.17 30.36 67.40
C ALA A 731 25.36 30.77 68.66
N TYR A 732 24.44 29.92 69.12
CA TYR A 732 23.74 30.12 70.39
C TYR A 732 24.70 30.20 71.58
N ARG A 733 25.62 29.24 71.68
CA ARG A 733 26.60 29.19 72.77
C ARG A 733 27.56 30.38 72.73
N ILE A 734 28.06 30.76 71.56
CA ILE A 734 28.94 31.94 71.40
C ILE A 734 28.22 33.23 71.77
N SER A 735 26.94 33.37 71.38
CA SER A 735 26.13 34.54 71.74
C SER A 735 25.94 34.70 73.25
N ASN A 736 25.99 33.61 74.03
CA ASN A 736 25.75 33.63 75.48
C ASN A 736 27.06 33.60 76.30
N TYR A 737 28.12 32.96 75.79
CA TYR A 737 29.36 32.69 76.56
C TYR A 737 30.64 33.29 75.94
N GLY A 738 30.57 33.85 74.73
CA GLY A 738 31.71 34.44 74.00
C GLY A 738 32.71 33.41 73.46
N PHE A 739 33.75 33.88 72.74
CA PHE A 739 34.84 33.04 72.25
C PHE A 739 35.96 32.89 73.29
N LYS A 740 36.73 31.81 73.17
CA LYS A 740 38.06 31.73 73.78
C LYS A 740 38.98 32.69 73.01
N ASP A 741 39.05 33.95 73.44
CA ASP A 741 40.05 34.86 72.91
C ASP A 741 41.42 34.29 73.30
N GLY A 742 42.19 33.88 72.29
CA GLY A 742 43.54 33.38 72.49
C GLY A 742 44.38 34.49 73.11
N ASP A 743 44.74 34.31 74.38
CA ASP A 743 45.84 34.94 75.08
C ASP A 743 46.13 36.40 74.72
N GLY A 744 45.33 37.30 75.30
CA GLY A 744 45.95 38.37 76.07
C GLY A 744 46.49 37.78 77.37
N SER A 745 47.67 37.17 77.32
CA SER A 745 48.43 36.74 78.49
C SER A 745 48.81 37.96 79.33
N GLY A 746 47.91 38.43 80.22
CA GLY A 746 48.27 39.62 81.01
C GLY A 746 47.26 40.23 81.98
N SER A 747 46.10 39.64 82.25
CA SER A 747 45.16 40.25 83.20
C SER A 747 44.59 39.21 84.16
N LYS A 748 45.31 39.00 85.27
CA LYS A 748 44.73 38.46 86.50
C LYS A 748 43.70 39.49 87.01
N ILE A 749 42.44 39.38 86.61
CA ILE A 749 41.35 40.01 87.35
C ILE A 749 41.06 39.08 88.52
N ALA A 750 41.39 39.57 89.72
CA ALA A 750 41.07 38.92 90.98
C ALA A 750 39.55 38.67 91.09
N PRO A 751 39.13 37.58 91.74
CA PRO A 751 37.71 37.35 92.01
C PRO A 751 37.16 38.51 92.86
N LYS A 752 36.08 39.15 92.40
CA LYS A 752 35.24 39.99 93.26
C LYS A 752 34.34 39.05 94.05
N ASP A 753 34.47 39.09 95.38
CA ASP A 753 33.60 38.41 96.33
C ASP A 753 32.11 38.74 96.08
N PRO A 754 31.21 37.76 96.19
CA PRO A 754 29.77 37.99 96.17
C PRO A 754 29.24 38.15 97.60
N GLU A 755 29.57 39.25 98.27
CA GLU A 755 28.88 39.66 99.50
C GLU A 755 28.74 41.18 99.50
N THR A 756 27.54 41.67 99.14
CA THR A 756 26.85 42.90 99.62
C THR A 756 25.96 43.53 98.54
N GLN A 757 24.80 42.93 98.29
CA GLN A 757 23.56 43.65 97.97
C GLN A 757 22.46 42.85 98.68
N GLY A 758 21.89 43.29 99.80
CA GLY A 758 21.22 44.56 99.96
C GLY A 758 19.74 44.24 100.22
N MET A 759 19.45 43.70 101.41
CA MET A 759 18.09 43.66 101.94
C MET A 759 17.56 45.09 102.00
N THR A 760 16.48 45.37 101.27
CA THR A 760 15.58 46.47 101.63
C THR A 760 14.14 45.96 101.59
N VAL A 761 13.46 46.32 102.67
CA VAL A 761 12.14 45.89 103.15
C VAL A 761 11.02 46.47 102.31
N GLN A 762 10.06 45.63 101.91
CA GLN A 762 8.67 45.75 102.36
C GLN A 762 7.98 44.39 102.34
#